data_AF-A0A7X9BGL1-F1
#
_entry.id   AF-A0A7X9BGL1-F1
#
_cell.length_a   1.000
_cell.length_b   1.000
_cell.length_c   1.000
_cell.angle_alpha   90.00
_cell.angle_beta   90.00
_cell.angle_gamma   90.00
#
_symmetry.space_group_name_H-M   'P 1'
#
loop_
_entity.id
_entity.type
_entity.pdbx_description
1 polymer ?
#
loop_
_entity_poly.entity_id
_entity_poly.type
_entity_poly.pdbx_seq_one_letter_code
_entity_poly.pdbx_strand_id
1 'polypeptide(L)'
;AGLGDVEPLVFTVGEELPLDEAAARLVENSYTRVDLVMDRGEFAVRGGLLDVFPPTAPHPVRIEFFGDEVDSIREFHASDQRTYGDGLKSIWATPCREVQLTEAIRERARSLIGRIPNAEDMLESIANAIPVEGMESLLPALVDDMESITGMLPDHAVVMLSDPEKLRRAADDLMKTANEFLAASWHVAASGHGAGAPISFDQASFLDFDETITSLTYRDFDVWRLTSFTVEASRPGRIVLAAHAPAEYRGDEHRAATGIEGLIDAGLQVTITAAAHGTLARLKRAINETGITRFETIRAQAIDGFVDTAAGVALLTERDLTGRTSAAAQAKTPKRRRKAIDLMELKTGDYVVHEQHGIGRFVEMRQRSVGTGDAKTTREYLVIEYAPSKRGAPPDKLFIPTDQLDQVSKYIGAEAPKLNKLGGSDWAATKAKARKHVHEIAEDLVKLYSARQRTPGFAFSPDTPWQKELEDAFPYQETADQLTTIDEVKADMEKPIPMDRLICGDVGFGKTEIAVRAAFKAVQDSKQVAVLVPTTLLVQQHYETFSERYEGFPVTVKAMSRFQTTKEINDTIKGLQDGTVDVVIGTHKLLNPKIQFKDLGLVIIDEEQRFGVEHKETLKALRTNVDVLSLSATPIPRTLEMAVTGIREMSTLATPPEDRLPVLTYVGAYEDAQVTAAIRRELLRGGQVFYVHNR
;
A
#
# COMPACT_ATOMS: atom_id res chain seq x y z
N ALA A 1 6.91 5.61 -34.86
CA ALA A 1 6.69 6.52 -33.72
C ALA A 1 6.17 5.70 -32.54
N GLY A 2 6.98 4.76 -32.07
CA GLY A 2 6.78 4.04 -30.82
C GLY A 2 7.60 4.66 -29.69
N LEU A 3 7.46 4.12 -28.47
CA LEU A 3 8.28 4.53 -27.31
C LEU A 3 9.80 4.52 -27.60
N GLY A 4 10.27 3.60 -28.45
CA GLY A 4 11.68 3.51 -28.83
C GLY A 4 12.19 4.68 -29.69
N ASP A 5 11.28 5.45 -30.30
CA ASP A 5 11.61 6.63 -31.10
C ASP A 5 11.58 7.92 -30.27
N VAL A 6 11.16 7.85 -29.00
CA VAL A 6 11.03 9.02 -28.12
C VAL A 6 12.42 9.43 -27.63
N GLU A 7 12.79 10.67 -27.90
CA GLU A 7 14.03 11.22 -27.36
C GLU A 7 13.97 11.22 -25.82
N PRO A 8 14.90 10.54 -25.13
CA PRO A 8 14.85 10.41 -23.69
C PRO A 8 14.98 11.79 -23.04
N LEU A 9 14.07 12.11 -22.11
CA LEU A 9 14.19 13.31 -21.29
C LEU A 9 15.10 13.01 -20.11
N VAL A 10 16.38 13.33 -20.26
CA VAL A 10 17.39 13.17 -19.21
C VAL A 10 17.76 14.55 -18.71
N PHE A 11 17.72 14.72 -17.39
CA PHE A 11 18.28 15.91 -16.74
C PHE A 11 19.67 15.56 -16.24
N THR A 12 20.69 16.32 -16.64
CA THR A 12 22.07 16.16 -16.19
C THR A 12 22.57 17.48 -15.62
N VAL A 13 23.26 17.43 -14.47
CA VAL A 13 23.85 18.63 -13.86
C VAL A 13 24.86 19.26 -14.82
N GLY A 14 24.71 20.57 -15.06
CA GLY A 14 25.55 21.37 -15.96
C GLY A 14 25.12 21.37 -17.43
N GLU A 15 24.02 20.72 -17.79
CA GLU A 15 23.45 20.81 -19.14
C GLU A 15 22.43 21.95 -19.23
N GLU A 16 22.39 22.61 -20.39
CA GLU A 16 21.38 23.61 -20.72
C GLU A 16 20.09 22.93 -21.20
N LEU A 17 18.99 23.18 -20.49
CA LEU A 17 17.64 22.80 -20.84
C LEU A 17 16.68 23.86 -20.29
N PRO A 18 16.04 24.68 -21.13
CA PRO A 18 15.08 25.67 -20.63
C PRO A 18 13.96 25.03 -19.82
N LEU A 19 13.61 25.62 -18.68
CA LEU A 19 12.62 25.05 -17.75
C LEU A 19 11.24 24.87 -18.40
N ASP A 20 10.83 25.80 -19.26
CA ASP A 20 9.56 25.72 -19.99
C ASP A 20 9.57 24.57 -21.02
N GLU A 21 10.71 24.31 -21.65
CA GLU A 21 10.90 23.17 -22.55
C GLU A 21 10.89 21.85 -21.78
N ALA A 22 11.57 21.78 -20.64
CA ALA A 22 11.52 20.62 -19.75
C ALA A 22 10.09 20.29 -19.31
N ALA A 23 9.33 21.31 -18.90
CA ALA A 23 7.94 21.14 -18.49
C ALA A 23 7.05 20.67 -19.66
N ALA A 24 7.25 21.19 -20.88
CA ALA A 24 6.53 20.75 -22.07
C ALA A 24 6.81 19.27 -22.39
N ARG A 25 8.09 18.87 -22.39
CA ARG A 25 8.50 17.48 -22.64
C ARG A 25 8.00 16.51 -21.58
N LEU A 26 7.88 16.93 -20.31
CA LEU A 26 7.23 16.13 -19.27
C LEU A 26 5.75 15.87 -19.56
N VAL A 27 5.02 16.90 -20.03
CA VAL A 27 3.60 16.73 -20.43
C VAL A 27 3.47 15.79 -21.62
N GLU A 28 4.35 15.92 -22.62
CA GLU A 28 4.40 15.01 -23.78
C GLU A 28 4.64 13.56 -23.33
N ASN A 29 5.57 13.37 -22.38
CA ASN A 29 5.84 12.10 -21.71
C ASN A 29 4.71 11.63 -20.76
N SER A 30 3.53 12.25 -20.82
CA SER A 30 2.34 11.92 -20.02
C SER A 30 2.51 12.08 -18.51
N TYR A 31 3.39 12.99 -18.07
CA TYR A 31 3.41 13.39 -16.67
C TYR A 31 2.25 14.36 -16.35
N THR A 32 1.71 14.23 -15.16
CA THR A 32 0.63 15.11 -14.67
C THR A 32 1.23 16.30 -13.92
N ARG A 33 0.90 17.51 -14.36
CA ARG A 33 1.31 18.74 -13.65
C ARG A 33 0.43 18.92 -12.41
N VAL A 34 1.07 19.03 -11.26
CA VAL A 34 0.43 19.21 -9.95
C VAL A 34 1.10 20.35 -9.19
N ASP A 35 0.46 20.82 -8.13
CA ASP A 35 1.07 21.82 -7.23
C ASP A 35 2.12 21.17 -6.31
N LEU A 36 1.89 19.92 -5.92
CA LEU A 36 2.71 19.15 -4.98
C LEU A 36 2.89 17.72 -5.46
N VAL A 37 4.13 17.33 -5.76
CA VAL A 37 4.46 15.97 -6.20
C VAL A 37 4.38 14.99 -5.03
N MET A 38 3.51 14.00 -5.16
CA MET A 38 3.26 12.96 -4.17
C MET A 38 3.47 11.56 -4.77
N ASP A 39 3.08 11.36 -6.02
CA ASP A 39 3.03 10.07 -6.70
C ASP A 39 3.89 10.04 -7.98
N ARG A 40 4.18 8.83 -8.45
CA ARG A 40 4.94 8.60 -9.70
C ARG A 40 4.17 9.15 -10.89
N GLY A 41 4.91 9.73 -11.83
CA GLY A 41 4.36 10.36 -13.03
C GLY A 41 3.81 11.78 -12.78
N GLU A 42 4.07 12.37 -11.63
CA GLU A 42 3.74 13.76 -11.34
C GLU A 42 4.95 14.68 -11.46
N PHE A 43 4.68 15.96 -11.76
CA PHE A 43 5.68 17.03 -11.69
C PHE A 43 5.08 18.36 -11.24
N ALA A 44 5.89 19.20 -10.61
CA ALA A 44 5.52 20.54 -10.18
C ALA A 44 6.63 21.55 -10.53
N VAL A 45 6.24 22.75 -10.98
CA VAL A 45 7.17 23.84 -11.30
C VAL A 45 6.95 24.99 -10.33
N ARG A 46 8.01 25.42 -9.64
CA ARG A 46 7.96 26.51 -8.64
C ARG A 46 9.17 27.43 -8.80
N GLY A 47 9.00 28.50 -9.58
CA GLY A 47 10.13 29.40 -9.90
C GLY A 47 11.19 28.63 -10.69
N GLY A 48 12.45 28.64 -10.22
CA GLY A 48 13.54 27.86 -10.80
C GLY A 48 13.62 26.40 -10.33
N LEU A 49 12.60 25.87 -9.65
CA LEU A 49 12.57 24.49 -9.18
C LEU A 49 11.59 23.66 -10.00
N LEU A 50 12.02 22.46 -10.38
CA LEU A 50 11.22 21.42 -10.99
C LEU A 50 11.26 20.18 -10.10
N ASP A 51 10.16 19.88 -9.43
CA ASP A 51 9.97 18.61 -8.73
C ASP A 51 9.38 17.60 -9.71
N VAL A 52 9.96 16.42 -9.84
CA VAL A 52 9.47 15.35 -10.73
C VAL A 52 9.60 13.99 -10.07
N PHE A 53 8.63 13.11 -10.27
CA PHE A 53 8.69 11.72 -9.81
C PHE A 53 8.67 10.74 -10.98
N PRO A 54 9.84 10.32 -11.51
CA PRO A 54 9.88 9.35 -12.60
C PRO A 54 9.29 7.99 -12.20
N PRO A 55 8.59 7.30 -13.12
CA PRO A 55 7.95 6.02 -12.81
C PRO A 55 8.94 4.90 -12.52
N THR A 56 10.20 5.04 -12.93
CA THR A 56 11.30 4.09 -12.72
C THR A 56 12.21 4.44 -11.52
N ALA A 57 12.11 5.65 -10.96
CA ALA A 57 12.99 6.10 -9.88
C ALA A 57 12.46 5.71 -8.50
N PRO A 58 13.28 5.30 -7.52
CA PRO A 58 12.77 4.94 -6.18
C PRO A 58 12.13 6.14 -5.44
N HIS A 59 12.62 7.36 -5.70
CA HIS A 59 12.21 8.58 -5.01
C HIS A 59 12.02 9.74 -6.00
N PRO A 60 11.18 10.74 -5.67
CA PRO A 60 11.07 11.94 -6.49
C PRO A 60 12.32 12.80 -6.33
N VAL A 61 12.59 13.61 -7.34
CA VAL A 61 13.78 14.46 -7.42
C VAL A 61 13.38 15.91 -7.62
N ARG A 62 14.11 16.81 -6.95
CA ARG A 62 14.04 18.25 -7.13
C ARG A 62 15.23 18.66 -8.00
N ILE A 63 14.92 19.26 -9.13
CA ILE A 63 15.87 19.78 -10.09
C ILE A 63 15.84 21.30 -9.95
N GLU A 64 16.98 21.87 -9.59
CA GLU A 64 17.18 23.31 -9.44
C GLU A 64 17.85 23.87 -10.69
N PHE A 65 17.25 24.91 -11.26
CA PHE A 65 17.72 25.60 -12.45
C PHE A 65 18.33 26.95 -12.09
N PHE A 66 19.45 27.27 -12.73
CA PHE A 66 20.04 28.61 -12.73
C PHE A 66 19.95 29.19 -14.15
N GLY A 67 18.90 29.97 -14.41
CA GLY A 67 18.54 30.35 -15.78
C GLY A 67 18.02 29.12 -16.53
N ASP A 68 18.70 28.75 -17.60
CA ASP A 68 18.39 27.57 -18.42
C ASP A 68 19.33 26.39 -18.14
N GLU A 69 20.23 26.49 -17.16
CA GLU A 69 21.17 25.42 -16.79
C GLU A 69 20.68 24.64 -15.57
N VAL A 70 20.81 23.31 -15.58
CA VAL A 70 20.54 22.45 -14.43
C VAL A 70 21.67 22.57 -13.41
N ASP A 71 21.43 23.28 -12.30
CA ASP A 71 22.43 23.53 -11.24
C ASP A 71 22.57 22.32 -10.30
N SER A 72 21.46 21.75 -9.83
CA SER A 72 21.50 20.58 -8.95
C SER A 72 20.30 19.67 -9.06
N ILE A 73 20.52 18.37 -8.82
CA ILE A 73 19.46 17.35 -8.79
C ILE A 73 19.56 16.65 -7.44
N ARG A 74 18.48 16.66 -6.64
CA ARG A 74 18.46 16.02 -5.32
C ARG A 74 17.20 15.22 -5.12
N GLU A 75 17.31 14.04 -4.52
CA GLU A 75 16.14 13.30 -4.08
C GLU A 75 15.43 14.05 -2.96
N PHE A 76 14.11 13.94 -2.88
CA PHE A 76 13.34 14.48 -1.76
C PHE A 76 12.27 13.49 -1.30
N HIS A 77 11.80 13.64 -0.06
CA HIS A 77 10.71 12.81 0.42
C HIS A 77 9.36 13.43 0.05
N ALA A 78 8.56 12.79 -0.81
CA ALA A 78 7.20 13.22 -1.20
C ALA A 78 6.34 13.64 0.01
N SER A 79 6.47 12.85 1.06
CA SER A 79 6.25 13.19 2.45
C SER A 79 6.19 14.68 2.86
N ASP A 80 7.37 15.27 3.02
CA ASP A 80 7.62 16.54 3.70
C ASP A 80 8.32 17.53 2.77
N GLN A 81 8.54 17.13 1.51
CA GLN A 81 9.07 17.93 0.42
C GLN A 81 10.51 18.40 0.66
N ARG A 82 11.24 17.71 1.55
CA ARG A 82 12.63 18.01 1.90
C ARG A 82 13.59 17.14 1.12
N THR A 83 14.62 17.79 0.57
CA THR A 83 15.70 17.13 -0.14
C THR A 83 16.64 16.40 0.82
N TYR A 84 17.23 15.30 0.35
CA TYR A 84 18.23 14.50 1.04
C TYR A 84 19.22 13.87 0.05
N GLY A 85 20.24 13.20 0.57
CA GLY A 85 21.29 12.58 -0.23
C GLY A 85 22.35 13.58 -0.71
N ASP A 86 23.40 13.04 -1.34
CA ASP A 86 24.56 13.80 -1.81
C ASP A 86 24.34 14.48 -3.18
N GLY A 87 23.14 14.31 -3.75
CA GLY A 87 22.79 14.79 -5.09
C GLY A 87 23.07 13.77 -6.20
N LEU A 88 22.27 13.82 -7.26
CA LEU A 88 22.40 12.96 -8.43
C LEU A 88 23.11 13.71 -9.55
N LYS A 89 23.91 12.99 -10.36
CA LYS A 89 24.52 13.56 -11.56
C LYS A 89 23.50 13.71 -12.69
N SER A 90 22.61 12.73 -12.80
CA SER A 90 21.59 12.69 -13.85
C SER A 90 20.37 11.91 -13.38
N ILE A 91 19.21 12.21 -13.98
CA ILE A 91 17.97 11.46 -13.80
C ILE A 91 17.23 11.35 -15.12
N TRP A 92 16.75 10.15 -15.45
CA TRP A 92 15.95 9.90 -16.64
C TRP A 92 14.46 9.97 -16.29
N ALA A 93 13.76 10.97 -16.82
CA ALA A 93 12.31 11.09 -16.76
C ALA A 93 11.66 10.29 -17.89
N THR A 94 11.61 8.97 -17.71
CA THR A 94 10.98 8.04 -18.67
C THR A 94 9.49 8.36 -18.87
N PRO A 95 8.93 8.15 -20.07
CA PRO A 95 7.51 8.31 -20.30
C PRO A 95 6.63 7.52 -19.32
N CYS A 96 5.49 8.10 -18.93
CA CYS A 96 4.54 7.48 -18.02
C CYS A 96 3.53 6.55 -18.72
N ARG A 97 3.47 6.57 -20.05
CA ARG A 97 2.54 5.80 -20.86
C ARG A 97 3.18 5.29 -22.13
N GLU A 98 2.68 4.15 -22.60
CA GLU A 98 3.18 3.48 -23.82
C GLU A 98 2.71 4.14 -25.12
N VAL A 99 1.66 4.96 -25.05
CA VAL A 99 1.18 5.77 -26.17
C VAL A 99 1.54 7.22 -25.96
N GLN A 100 2.37 7.77 -26.84
CA GLN A 100 2.64 9.20 -26.89
C GLN A 100 1.57 9.92 -27.70
N LEU A 101 1.01 11.01 -27.16
CA LEU A 101 -0.07 11.78 -27.80
C LEU A 101 0.47 12.76 -28.86
N THR A 102 1.27 12.26 -29.80
CA THR A 102 1.83 13.03 -30.91
C THR A 102 0.72 13.53 -31.85
N GLU A 103 1.00 14.57 -32.66
CA GLU A 103 -0.02 15.09 -33.59
C GLU A 103 -0.55 14.02 -34.56
N ALA A 104 0.30 13.10 -35.01
CA ALA A 104 -0.12 11.98 -35.86
C ALA A 104 -1.12 11.06 -35.15
N ILE A 105 -0.87 10.71 -33.89
CA ILE A 105 -1.80 9.90 -33.07
C ILE A 105 -3.11 10.65 -32.83
N ARG A 106 -3.03 11.97 -32.57
CA ARG A 106 -4.21 12.81 -32.36
C ARG A 106 -5.07 12.93 -33.61
N GLU A 107 -4.47 13.15 -34.77
CA GLU A 107 -5.17 13.17 -36.07
C GLU A 107 -5.83 11.83 -36.37
N ARG A 108 -5.12 10.73 -36.11
CA ARG A 108 -5.66 9.39 -36.28
C ARG A 108 -6.83 9.12 -35.34
N ALA A 109 -6.72 9.50 -34.07
CA ALA A 109 -7.81 9.42 -33.11
C ALA A 109 -9.05 10.22 -33.58
N ARG A 110 -8.88 11.47 -34.05
CA ARG A 110 -9.98 12.27 -34.63
C ARG A 110 -10.66 11.55 -35.79
N SER A 111 -9.89 10.88 -36.65
CA SER A 111 -10.44 10.15 -37.80
C SER A 111 -11.26 8.90 -37.42
N LEU A 112 -11.06 8.38 -36.20
CA LEU A 112 -11.69 7.17 -35.69
C LEU A 112 -12.92 7.43 -34.81
N ILE A 113 -13.18 8.69 -34.41
CA ILE A 113 -14.38 9.07 -33.66
C ILE A 113 -15.63 8.65 -34.43
N GLY A 114 -16.56 7.97 -33.74
CA GLY A 114 -17.78 7.42 -34.33
C GLY A 114 -17.58 6.17 -35.21
N ARG A 115 -16.34 5.67 -35.35
CA ARG A 115 -16.04 4.42 -36.09
C ARG A 115 -15.79 3.21 -35.19
N ILE A 116 -15.41 3.45 -33.94
CA ILE A 116 -15.17 2.41 -32.93
C ILE A 116 -16.24 2.57 -31.85
N PRO A 117 -17.18 1.61 -31.72
CA PRO A 117 -18.21 1.67 -30.68
C PRO A 117 -17.59 1.75 -29.28
N ASN A 118 -18.22 2.52 -28.39
CA ASN A 118 -17.80 2.69 -26.99
C ASN A 118 -16.40 3.31 -26.78
N ALA A 119 -15.73 3.79 -27.83
CA ALA A 119 -14.42 4.44 -27.75
C ALA A 119 -14.48 5.96 -27.91
N GLU A 120 -15.67 6.54 -28.14
CA GLU A 120 -15.82 7.96 -28.53
C GLU A 120 -15.18 8.91 -27.52
N ASP A 121 -15.52 8.82 -26.23
CA ASP A 121 -14.96 9.67 -25.17
C ASP A 121 -13.43 9.55 -25.07
N MET A 122 -12.91 8.32 -25.24
CA MET A 122 -11.47 8.04 -25.19
C MET A 122 -10.75 8.63 -26.40
N LEU A 123 -11.30 8.45 -27.61
CA LEU A 123 -10.76 9.01 -28.86
C LEU A 123 -10.83 10.54 -28.87
N GLU A 124 -11.91 11.13 -28.35
CA GLU A 124 -12.03 12.57 -28.16
C GLU A 124 -10.97 13.11 -27.21
N SER A 125 -10.72 12.41 -26.10
CA SER A 125 -9.69 12.80 -25.14
C SER A 125 -8.29 12.72 -25.77
N ILE A 126 -7.97 11.61 -26.44
CA ILE A 126 -6.70 11.42 -27.17
C ILE A 126 -6.53 12.51 -28.23
N ALA A 127 -7.56 12.80 -29.04
CA ALA A 127 -7.54 13.85 -30.06
C ALA A 127 -7.21 15.23 -29.48
N ASN A 128 -7.67 15.50 -28.25
CA ASN A 128 -7.45 16.73 -27.50
C ASN A 128 -6.14 16.72 -26.68
N ALA A 129 -5.27 15.72 -26.86
CA ALA A 129 -4.03 15.53 -26.09
C ALA A 129 -4.26 15.35 -24.58
N ILE A 130 -5.36 14.72 -24.20
CA ILE A 130 -5.70 14.41 -22.81
C ILE A 130 -5.50 12.90 -22.61
N PRO A 131 -4.48 12.49 -21.82
CA PRO A 131 -4.28 11.07 -21.53
C PRO A 131 -5.41 10.56 -20.64
N VAL A 132 -5.91 9.36 -20.95
CA VAL A 132 -7.00 8.71 -20.22
C VAL A 132 -6.65 7.27 -19.90
N GLU A 133 -7.22 6.75 -18.83
CA GLU A 133 -7.01 5.36 -18.43
C GLU A 133 -7.53 4.39 -19.50
N GLY A 134 -6.72 3.39 -19.84
CA GLY A 134 -7.08 2.36 -20.82
C GLY A 134 -6.86 2.76 -22.28
N MET A 135 -6.35 3.96 -22.59
CA MET A 135 -6.06 4.40 -23.96
C MET A 135 -5.10 3.47 -24.73
N GLU A 136 -4.23 2.76 -24.01
CA GLU A 136 -3.31 1.76 -24.54
C GLU A 136 -4.05 0.61 -25.25
N SER A 137 -5.30 0.33 -24.87
CA SER A 137 -6.12 -0.68 -25.56
C SER A 137 -6.50 -0.30 -27.00
N LEU A 138 -6.35 0.97 -27.37
CA LEU A 138 -6.55 1.48 -28.73
C LEU A 138 -5.24 1.56 -29.53
N LEU A 139 -4.08 1.17 -28.97
CA LEU A 139 -2.80 1.17 -29.67
C LEU A 139 -2.88 0.61 -31.10
N PRO A 140 -3.44 -0.60 -31.34
CA PRO A 140 -3.52 -1.19 -32.68
C PRO A 140 -4.33 -0.34 -33.68
N ALA A 141 -5.23 0.49 -33.19
CA ALA A 141 -6.00 1.42 -34.01
C ALA A 141 -5.25 2.72 -34.30
N LEU A 142 -4.38 3.13 -33.38
CA LEU A 142 -3.71 4.43 -33.36
C LEU A 142 -2.34 4.41 -34.03
N VAL A 143 -1.63 3.27 -34.03
CA VAL A 143 -0.31 3.14 -34.67
C VAL A 143 -0.37 2.36 -35.98
N ASP A 144 0.60 2.58 -36.87
CA ASP A 144 0.71 1.85 -38.14
C ASP A 144 1.18 0.41 -37.93
N ASP A 145 2.20 0.23 -37.08
CA ASP A 145 2.82 -1.05 -36.79
C ASP A 145 3.18 -1.15 -35.30
N MET A 146 3.17 -2.37 -34.77
CA MET A 146 3.67 -2.70 -33.42
C MET A 146 4.88 -3.62 -33.54
N GLU A 147 5.94 -3.31 -32.81
CA GLU A 147 7.15 -4.13 -32.78
C GLU A 147 7.04 -5.19 -31.68
N SER A 148 7.46 -6.43 -31.99
CA SER A 148 7.48 -7.49 -30.98
C SER A 148 8.69 -7.34 -30.05
N ILE A 149 8.55 -7.81 -28.80
CA ILE A 149 9.67 -7.86 -27.85
C ILE A 149 10.84 -8.68 -28.42
N THR A 150 10.55 -9.74 -29.18
CA THR A 150 11.57 -10.52 -29.89
C THR A 150 12.28 -9.74 -30.99
N GLY A 151 11.61 -8.75 -31.59
CA GLY A 151 12.19 -7.76 -32.51
C GLY A 151 13.31 -6.96 -31.85
N MET A 152 13.07 -6.52 -30.62
CA MET A 152 13.95 -5.67 -29.83
C MET A 152 15.17 -6.38 -29.22
N LEU A 153 15.23 -7.71 -29.28
CA LEU A 153 16.36 -8.46 -28.74
C LEU A 153 17.61 -8.24 -29.59
N PRO A 154 18.80 -8.04 -28.99
CA PRO A 154 20.06 -8.03 -29.73
C PRO A 154 20.28 -9.34 -30.48
N ASP A 155 20.87 -9.29 -31.69
CA ASP A 155 21.09 -10.47 -32.56
C ASP A 155 21.89 -11.62 -31.91
N HIS A 156 22.62 -11.34 -30.82
CA HIS A 156 23.43 -12.32 -30.09
C HIS A 156 22.79 -12.76 -28.76
N ALA A 157 21.53 -12.42 -28.52
CA ALA A 157 20.85 -12.81 -27.30
C ALA A 157 20.57 -14.32 -27.28
N VAL A 158 20.71 -14.93 -26.10
CA VAL A 158 20.29 -16.31 -25.85
C VAL A 158 18.90 -16.27 -25.22
N VAL A 159 17.94 -16.98 -25.81
CA VAL A 159 16.56 -17.03 -25.31
C VAL A 159 16.32 -18.35 -24.59
N MET A 160 16.18 -18.31 -23.27
CA MET A 160 15.91 -19.51 -22.46
C MET A 160 14.42 -19.61 -22.09
N LEU A 161 13.79 -20.72 -22.48
CA LEU A 161 12.41 -21.06 -22.14
C LEU A 161 12.40 -22.01 -20.94
N SER A 162 11.87 -21.55 -19.80
CA SER A 162 11.69 -22.38 -18.60
C SER A 162 10.32 -23.06 -18.61
N ASP A 163 10.32 -24.38 -18.59
CA ASP A 163 9.16 -25.27 -18.74
C ASP A 163 8.27 -24.91 -19.96
N PRO A 164 8.75 -25.19 -21.20
CA PRO A 164 8.07 -24.79 -22.44
C PRO A 164 6.59 -25.21 -22.54
N GLU A 165 6.23 -26.40 -22.03
CA GLU A 165 4.84 -26.86 -22.05
C GLU A 165 3.92 -26.04 -21.13
N LYS A 166 4.46 -25.54 -20.01
CA LYS A 166 3.73 -24.62 -19.13
C LYS A 166 3.58 -23.25 -19.77
N LEU A 167 4.64 -22.77 -20.44
CA LEU A 167 4.59 -21.52 -21.22
C LEU A 167 3.59 -21.60 -22.37
N ARG A 168 3.55 -22.71 -23.13
CA ARG A 168 2.57 -22.91 -24.22
C ARG A 168 1.14 -22.84 -23.70
N ARG A 169 0.82 -23.60 -22.64
CA ARG A 169 -0.52 -23.55 -22.03
C ARG A 169 -0.88 -22.16 -21.53
N ALA A 170 0.06 -21.47 -20.88
CA ALA A 170 -0.16 -20.11 -20.43
C ALA A 170 -0.40 -19.14 -21.59
N ALA A 171 0.31 -19.30 -22.71
CA ALA A 171 0.09 -18.53 -23.92
C ALA A 171 -1.31 -18.79 -24.52
N ASP A 172 -1.73 -20.05 -24.63
CA ASP A 172 -3.07 -20.43 -25.10
C ASP A 172 -4.17 -19.82 -24.22
N ASP A 173 -4.01 -19.91 -22.90
CA ASP A 173 -4.95 -19.34 -21.92
C ASP A 173 -5.00 -17.81 -22.01
N LEU A 174 -3.84 -17.15 -22.14
CA LEU A 174 -3.75 -15.69 -22.33
C LEU A 174 -4.44 -15.25 -23.62
N MET A 175 -4.18 -15.93 -24.73
CA MET A 175 -4.77 -15.62 -26.04
C MET A 175 -6.29 -15.78 -26.01
N LYS A 176 -6.79 -16.87 -25.43
CA LYS A 176 -8.24 -17.08 -25.23
C LYS A 176 -8.86 -15.96 -24.42
N THR A 177 -8.21 -15.55 -23.34
CA THR A 177 -8.71 -14.51 -22.43
C THR A 177 -8.69 -13.13 -23.07
N ALA A 178 -7.62 -12.80 -23.81
CA ALA A 178 -7.52 -11.57 -24.56
C ALA A 178 -8.61 -11.47 -25.61
N ASN A 179 -8.86 -12.55 -26.36
CA ASN A 179 -9.93 -12.58 -27.35
C ASN A 179 -11.32 -12.43 -26.72
N GLU A 180 -11.56 -13.05 -25.56
CA GLU A 180 -12.80 -12.86 -24.79
C GLU A 180 -12.96 -11.41 -24.29
N PHE A 181 -11.89 -10.79 -23.80
CA PHE A 181 -11.91 -9.40 -23.33
C PHE A 181 -12.11 -8.42 -24.48
N LEU A 182 -11.39 -8.58 -25.59
CA LEU A 182 -11.56 -7.76 -26.79
C LEU A 182 -12.98 -7.85 -27.35
N ALA A 183 -13.56 -9.05 -27.41
CA ALA A 183 -14.93 -9.26 -27.84
C ALA A 183 -15.96 -8.59 -26.90
N ALA A 184 -15.69 -8.59 -25.59
CA ALA A 184 -16.55 -7.97 -24.58
C ALA A 184 -16.42 -6.44 -24.56
N SER A 185 -15.21 -5.89 -24.55
CA SER A 185 -14.93 -4.45 -24.39
C SER A 185 -15.33 -3.60 -25.59
N TRP A 186 -15.21 -4.12 -26.82
CA TRP A 186 -15.44 -3.34 -28.05
C TRP A 186 -16.68 -3.76 -28.85
N HIS A 187 -17.50 -4.64 -28.27
CA HIS A 187 -18.83 -5.04 -28.76
C HIS A 187 -18.93 -5.26 -30.29
N VAL A 188 -18.07 -6.14 -30.83
CA VAL A 188 -18.19 -6.61 -32.23
C VAL A 188 -19.35 -7.63 -32.38
N ALA A 189 -19.95 -8.11 -31.30
CA ALA A 189 -20.90 -9.22 -31.34
C ALA A 189 -22.40 -8.87 -31.42
N ALA A 190 -22.82 -7.59 -31.48
CA ALA A 190 -24.25 -7.25 -31.36
C ALA A 190 -24.90 -6.56 -32.58
N SER A 191 -24.15 -6.17 -33.62
CA SER A 191 -24.75 -5.63 -34.85
C SER A 191 -24.28 -6.47 -36.04
N GLY A 192 -25.20 -7.17 -36.69
CA GLY A 192 -24.94 -8.04 -37.85
C GLY A 192 -24.46 -7.32 -39.12
N HIS A 193 -23.65 -6.27 -38.98
CA HIS A 193 -22.94 -5.57 -40.06
C HIS A 193 -21.45 -5.93 -39.94
N GLY A 194 -21.11 -7.16 -40.34
CA GLY A 194 -19.73 -7.67 -40.43
C GLY A 194 -18.89 -7.02 -41.54
N ALA A 195 -19.01 -5.70 -41.74
CA ALA A 195 -18.22 -4.96 -42.71
C ALA A 195 -18.08 -3.52 -42.23
N GLY A 196 -16.97 -3.20 -41.55
CA GLY A 196 -16.58 -1.80 -41.35
C GLY A 196 -15.94 -1.40 -40.02
N ALA A 197 -15.62 -2.31 -39.10
CA ALA A 197 -14.72 -1.93 -38.01
C ALA A 197 -13.33 -1.65 -38.62
N PRO A 198 -12.76 -0.44 -38.47
CA PRO A 198 -11.52 -0.03 -39.16
C PRO A 198 -10.24 -0.66 -38.57
N ILE A 199 -10.36 -1.64 -37.67
CA ILE A 199 -9.25 -2.30 -36.98
C ILE A 199 -9.39 -3.80 -37.22
N SER A 200 -8.39 -4.41 -37.85
CA SER A 200 -8.17 -5.86 -37.71
C SER A 200 -7.59 -6.06 -36.32
N PHE A 201 -8.44 -6.49 -35.38
CA PHE A 201 -8.01 -6.81 -34.02
C PHE A 201 -7.12 -8.06 -33.95
N ASP A 202 -6.80 -8.67 -35.09
CA ASP A 202 -5.83 -9.76 -35.22
C ASP A 202 -4.41 -9.25 -34.89
N GLN A 203 -4.11 -7.99 -35.22
CA GLN A 203 -2.85 -7.33 -34.86
C GLN A 203 -2.78 -6.92 -33.37
N ALA A 204 -3.93 -6.84 -32.69
CA ALA A 204 -4.05 -6.49 -31.27
C ALA A 204 -3.85 -7.69 -30.33
N SER A 205 -3.83 -8.90 -30.88
CA SER A 205 -3.78 -10.14 -30.10
C SER A 205 -2.34 -10.55 -29.79
N PHE A 206 -2.17 -11.42 -28.80
CA PHE A 206 -0.87 -12.00 -28.48
C PHE A 206 -0.36 -12.84 -29.66
N LEU A 207 0.95 -12.82 -29.90
CA LEU A 207 1.58 -13.71 -30.89
C LEU A 207 1.43 -15.17 -30.47
N ASP A 208 1.23 -16.06 -31.46
CA ASP A 208 1.20 -17.50 -31.21
C ASP A 208 2.54 -18.00 -30.67
N PHE A 209 2.48 -18.95 -29.73
CA PHE A 209 3.66 -19.46 -29.07
C PHE A 209 4.60 -20.17 -30.05
N ASP A 210 4.07 -21.08 -30.86
CA ASP A 210 4.89 -21.89 -31.77
C ASP A 210 5.42 -21.03 -32.94
N GLU A 211 4.63 -20.06 -33.42
CA GLU A 211 5.09 -19.07 -34.40
C GLU A 211 6.21 -18.19 -33.84
N THR A 212 6.09 -17.73 -32.59
CA THR A 212 7.12 -16.91 -31.93
C THR A 212 8.44 -17.66 -31.79
N ILE A 213 8.39 -18.93 -31.36
CA ILE A 213 9.61 -19.76 -31.24
C ILE A 213 10.21 -20.06 -32.61
N THR A 214 9.38 -20.30 -33.62
CA THR A 214 9.83 -20.52 -35.00
C THR A 214 10.51 -19.27 -35.56
N SER A 215 9.94 -18.09 -35.32
CA SER A 215 10.51 -16.80 -35.72
C SER A 215 11.88 -16.53 -35.07
N LEU A 216 12.02 -16.79 -33.76
CA LEU A 216 13.30 -16.69 -33.06
C LEU A 216 14.35 -17.63 -33.67
N THR A 217 13.97 -18.88 -33.94
CA THR A 217 14.87 -19.87 -34.53
C THR A 217 15.28 -19.49 -35.96
N TYR A 218 14.35 -18.92 -36.75
CA TYR A 218 14.63 -18.45 -38.11
C TYR A 218 15.56 -17.24 -38.13
N ARG A 219 15.52 -16.40 -37.09
CA ARG A 219 16.44 -15.27 -36.90
C ARG A 219 17.78 -15.67 -36.27
N ASP A 220 18.10 -16.97 -36.26
CA ASP A 220 19.35 -17.53 -35.72
C ASP A 220 19.61 -17.23 -34.22
N PHE A 221 18.56 -16.98 -33.42
CA PHE A 221 18.71 -16.89 -31.96
C PHE A 221 19.01 -18.27 -31.36
N ASP A 222 19.90 -18.32 -30.37
CA ASP A 222 20.14 -19.50 -29.55
C ASP A 222 18.97 -19.72 -28.58
N VAL A 223 18.03 -20.59 -28.94
CA VAL A 223 16.85 -20.89 -28.12
C VAL A 223 17.08 -22.13 -27.24
N TRP A 224 17.22 -21.93 -25.94
CA TRP A 224 17.44 -22.99 -24.95
C TRP A 224 16.13 -23.38 -24.27
N ARG A 225 15.93 -24.67 -24.02
CA ARG A 225 14.72 -25.20 -23.38
C ARG A 225 15.10 -25.89 -22.08
N LEU A 226 14.76 -25.25 -20.96
CA LEU A 226 14.93 -25.82 -19.63
C LEU A 226 13.61 -26.49 -19.22
N THR A 227 13.65 -27.75 -18.84
CA THR A 227 12.46 -28.48 -18.39
C THR A 227 12.77 -29.36 -17.20
N SER A 228 11.80 -29.46 -16.29
CA SER A 228 11.80 -30.40 -15.17
C SER A 228 11.55 -31.86 -15.61
N PHE A 229 11.13 -32.11 -16.85
CA PHE A 229 10.93 -33.47 -17.37
C PHE A 229 12.26 -34.10 -17.79
N THR A 230 12.40 -35.41 -17.55
CA THR A 230 13.55 -36.18 -18.03
C THR A 230 13.68 -36.10 -19.54
N VAL A 231 14.86 -35.68 -20.00
CA VAL A 231 15.23 -35.66 -21.41
C VAL A 231 16.18 -36.80 -21.74
N GLU A 232 16.01 -37.39 -22.93
CA GLU A 232 16.88 -38.44 -23.42
C GLU A 232 18.25 -37.86 -23.82
N ALA A 233 19.26 -38.01 -22.96
CA ALA A 233 20.62 -37.47 -23.16
C ALA A 233 21.37 -38.05 -24.38
N SER A 234 20.90 -39.18 -24.92
CA SER A 234 21.45 -39.78 -26.14
C SER A 234 21.18 -38.95 -27.40
N ARG A 235 20.20 -38.04 -27.36
CA ARG A 235 19.85 -37.20 -28.51
C ARG A 235 20.74 -35.95 -28.56
N PRO A 236 21.27 -35.60 -29.74
CA PRO A 236 22.05 -34.37 -29.92
C PRO A 236 21.30 -33.12 -29.43
N GLY A 237 22.03 -32.19 -28.84
CA GLY A 237 21.48 -30.91 -28.36
C GLY A 237 20.66 -30.99 -27.06
N ARG A 238 20.76 -32.10 -26.32
CA ARG A 238 20.10 -32.26 -25.02
C ARG A 238 21.14 -32.54 -23.93
N ILE A 239 21.00 -31.86 -22.81
CA ILE A 239 21.87 -32.01 -21.64
C ILE A 239 20.98 -32.28 -20.44
N VAL A 240 21.32 -33.30 -19.65
CA VAL A 240 20.70 -33.56 -18.36
C VAL A 240 21.65 -32.99 -17.31
N LEU A 241 21.16 -32.01 -16.54
CA LEU A 241 21.90 -31.51 -15.38
C LEU A 241 21.87 -32.57 -14.27
N ALA A 242 22.98 -32.72 -13.55
CA ALA A 242 23.06 -33.61 -12.38
C ALA A 242 22.38 -33.00 -11.13
N ALA A 243 21.89 -31.77 -11.25
CA ALA A 243 21.14 -31.05 -10.23
C ALA A 243 19.77 -31.69 -9.99
N HIS A 244 19.47 -31.95 -8.72
CA HIS A 244 18.16 -32.43 -8.26
C HIS A 244 17.72 -31.64 -7.02
N ALA A 245 16.43 -31.69 -6.71
CA ALA A 245 15.91 -31.05 -5.50
C ALA A 245 16.54 -31.68 -4.24
N PRO A 246 16.86 -30.87 -3.21
CA PRO A 246 17.31 -31.37 -1.93
C PRO A 246 16.16 -32.14 -1.24
N ALA A 247 16.49 -32.89 -0.19
CA ALA A 247 15.46 -33.52 0.61
C ALA A 247 14.65 -32.45 1.37
N GLU A 248 13.33 -32.64 1.48
CA GLU A 248 12.49 -31.77 2.31
C GLU A 248 12.64 -32.13 3.79
N TYR A 249 13.10 -31.17 4.61
CA TYR A 249 13.30 -31.38 6.05
C TYR A 249 12.14 -30.87 6.90
N ARG A 250 11.36 -29.90 6.39
CA ARG A 250 10.10 -29.40 6.99
C ARG A 250 10.23 -28.97 8.47
N GLY A 251 11.36 -28.38 8.84
CA GLY A 251 11.61 -27.89 10.20
C GLY A 251 12.01 -28.96 11.22
N ASP A 252 12.20 -30.22 10.80
CA ASP A 252 12.74 -31.27 11.66
C ASP A 252 14.27 -31.12 11.74
N GLU A 253 14.75 -30.56 12.86
CA GLU A 253 16.16 -30.27 13.11
C GLU A 253 17.06 -31.51 12.99
N HIS A 254 16.59 -32.67 13.47
CA HIS A 254 17.37 -33.91 13.40
C HIS A 254 17.49 -34.41 11.97
N ARG A 255 16.41 -34.35 11.19
CA ARG A 255 16.44 -34.74 9.77
C ARG A 255 17.27 -33.76 8.94
N ALA A 256 17.17 -32.46 9.21
CA ALA A 256 17.97 -31.43 8.56
C ALA A 256 19.46 -31.65 8.85
N ALA A 257 19.84 -31.85 10.11
CA ALA A 257 21.22 -32.13 10.50
C ALA A 257 21.76 -33.39 9.83
N THR A 258 21.04 -34.51 9.94
CA THR A 258 21.45 -35.78 9.30
C THR A 258 21.57 -35.64 7.79
N GLY A 259 20.66 -34.89 7.16
CA GLY A 259 20.69 -34.61 5.73
C GLY A 259 21.90 -33.78 5.31
N ILE A 260 22.20 -32.71 6.03
CA ILE A 260 23.36 -31.85 5.80
C ILE A 260 24.66 -32.63 6.00
N GLU A 261 24.76 -33.40 7.08
CA GLU A 261 25.93 -34.25 7.36
C GLU A 261 26.14 -35.28 6.25
N GLY A 262 25.06 -35.93 5.77
CA GLY A 262 25.12 -36.84 4.63
C GLY A 262 25.61 -36.20 3.33
N LEU A 263 25.25 -34.93 3.08
CA LEU A 263 25.76 -34.18 1.92
C LEU A 263 27.25 -33.85 2.07
N ILE A 264 27.69 -33.47 3.27
CA ILE A 264 29.10 -33.21 3.59
C ILE A 264 29.94 -34.48 3.46
N ASP A 265 29.44 -35.61 3.96
CA ASP A 265 30.11 -36.91 3.89
C ASP A 265 30.21 -37.44 2.46
N ALA A 266 29.23 -37.09 1.61
CA ALA A 266 29.28 -37.32 0.17
C ALA A 266 30.31 -36.43 -0.57
N GLY A 267 30.99 -35.53 0.16
CA GLY A 267 32.03 -34.65 -0.38
C GLY A 267 31.50 -33.36 -1.01
N LEU A 268 30.24 -33.00 -0.77
CA LEU A 268 29.62 -31.81 -1.35
C LEU A 268 29.90 -30.56 -0.50
N GLN A 269 30.12 -29.42 -1.16
CA GLN A 269 30.15 -28.11 -0.51
C GLN A 269 28.72 -27.65 -0.24
N VAL A 270 28.33 -27.61 1.04
CA VAL A 270 26.99 -27.19 1.45
C VAL A 270 26.99 -25.67 1.71
N THR A 271 26.08 -24.97 1.03
CA THR A 271 25.80 -23.55 1.21
C THR A 271 24.36 -23.35 1.62
N ILE A 272 24.12 -22.54 2.65
CA ILE A 272 22.80 -22.22 3.15
C ILE A 272 22.49 -20.77 2.84
N THR A 273 21.29 -20.51 2.32
CA THR A 273 20.87 -19.16 1.94
C THR A 273 19.52 -18.76 2.52
N ALA A 274 19.43 -17.49 2.88
CA ALA A 274 18.19 -16.81 3.21
C ALA A 274 18.31 -15.34 2.80
N ALA A 275 17.16 -14.73 2.50
CA ALA A 275 17.12 -13.35 2.02
C ALA A 275 17.43 -12.33 3.14
N ALA A 276 16.82 -12.54 4.30
CA ALA A 276 17.01 -11.73 5.51
C ALA A 276 18.26 -12.16 6.29
N HIS A 277 19.02 -11.16 6.77
CA HIS A 277 20.22 -11.41 7.57
C HIS A 277 19.91 -12.11 8.89
N GLY A 278 18.84 -11.71 9.58
CA GLY A 278 18.42 -12.31 10.85
C GLY A 278 18.02 -13.78 10.69
N THR A 279 17.27 -14.11 9.64
CA THR A 279 16.94 -15.50 9.29
C THR A 279 18.18 -16.33 9.00
N LEU A 280 19.10 -15.82 8.18
CA LEU A 280 20.34 -16.54 7.87
C LEU A 280 21.20 -16.80 9.12
N ALA A 281 21.28 -15.81 10.03
CA ALA A 281 21.99 -15.94 11.29
C ALA A 281 21.35 -17.01 12.21
N ARG A 282 20.01 -17.06 12.27
CA ARG A 282 19.26 -18.08 13.03
C ARG A 282 19.48 -19.49 12.48
N LEU A 283 19.35 -19.68 11.16
CA LEU A 283 19.61 -20.97 10.51
C LEU A 283 21.05 -21.44 10.78
N LYS A 284 22.03 -20.53 10.64
CA LYS A 284 23.43 -20.82 10.96
C LYS A 284 23.61 -21.28 12.41
N ARG A 285 22.98 -20.58 13.35
CA ARG A 285 23.07 -20.91 14.77
C ARG A 285 22.43 -22.27 15.07
N ALA A 286 21.20 -22.50 14.60
CA ALA A 286 20.48 -23.76 14.82
C ALA A 286 21.28 -24.96 14.31
N ILE A 287 21.89 -24.86 13.12
CA ILE A 287 22.68 -25.95 12.55
C ILE A 287 23.98 -26.16 13.33
N ASN A 288 24.67 -25.09 13.76
CA ASN A 288 25.86 -25.23 14.60
C ASN A 288 25.54 -25.89 15.96
N GLU A 289 24.36 -25.67 16.53
CA GLU A 289 23.92 -26.32 17.78
C GLU A 289 23.77 -27.84 17.63
N THR A 290 23.58 -28.35 16.40
CA THR A 290 23.59 -29.79 16.10
C THR A 290 25.00 -30.40 15.98
N GLY A 291 26.06 -29.59 16.04
CA GLY A 291 27.46 -30.00 15.92
C GLY A 291 28.04 -29.89 14.51
N ILE A 292 27.22 -29.59 13.51
CA ILE A 292 27.65 -29.39 12.12
C ILE A 292 28.22 -27.98 11.95
N THR A 293 29.48 -27.88 11.55
CA THR A 293 30.17 -26.58 11.38
C THR A 293 30.73 -26.37 9.96
N ARG A 294 30.63 -27.38 9.11
CA ARG A 294 31.33 -27.45 7.83
C ARG A 294 30.41 -27.07 6.65
N PHE A 295 29.86 -25.87 6.70
CA PHE A 295 28.98 -25.29 5.68
C PHE A 295 29.22 -23.78 5.54
N GLU A 296 28.81 -23.21 4.41
CA GLU A 296 28.86 -21.77 4.14
C GLU A 296 27.46 -21.14 4.21
N THR A 297 27.43 -19.83 4.44
CA THR A 297 26.18 -19.06 4.44
C THR A 297 26.29 -17.86 3.52
N ILE A 298 25.34 -17.70 2.61
CA ILE A 298 25.26 -16.57 1.69
C ILE A 298 23.88 -15.93 1.76
N ARG A 299 23.79 -14.62 1.53
CA ARG A 299 22.50 -13.95 1.35
C ARG A 299 22.10 -14.03 -0.12
N ALA A 300 20.98 -14.70 -0.40
CA ALA A 300 20.36 -14.73 -1.72
C ALA A 300 18.84 -14.87 -1.60
N GLN A 301 18.12 -14.52 -2.67
CA GLN A 301 16.67 -14.63 -2.78
C GLN A 301 16.23 -15.94 -3.47
N ALA A 302 17.07 -16.97 -3.43
CA ALA A 302 16.72 -18.28 -3.98
C ALA A 302 15.53 -18.86 -3.21
N ILE A 303 14.49 -19.27 -3.93
CA ILE A 303 13.26 -19.82 -3.35
C ILE A 303 13.46 -21.29 -2.97
N ASP A 304 14.00 -22.07 -3.91
CA ASP A 304 14.24 -23.51 -3.77
C ASP A 304 15.74 -23.81 -3.90
N GLY A 305 16.22 -24.80 -3.16
CA GLY A 305 17.59 -25.28 -3.24
C GLY A 305 17.80 -26.34 -4.31
N PHE A 306 19.04 -26.79 -4.44
CA PHE A 306 19.42 -27.89 -5.33
C PHE A 306 20.68 -28.60 -4.82
N VAL A 307 20.84 -29.86 -5.22
CA VAL A 307 22.03 -30.66 -5.02
C VAL A 307 22.57 -31.07 -6.38
N ASP A 308 23.79 -30.64 -6.71
CA ASP A 308 24.48 -31.04 -7.93
C ASP A 308 25.73 -31.85 -7.58
N THR A 309 25.64 -33.16 -7.78
CA THR A 309 26.72 -34.10 -7.47
C THR A 309 27.89 -34.03 -8.45
N ALA A 310 27.67 -33.57 -9.69
CA ALA A 310 28.73 -33.44 -10.68
C ALA A 310 29.57 -32.18 -10.41
N ALA A 311 28.92 -31.09 -9.98
CA ALA A 311 29.59 -29.85 -9.56
C ALA A 311 30.12 -29.92 -8.12
N GLY A 312 29.67 -30.90 -7.32
CA GLY A 312 30.11 -31.06 -5.93
C GLY A 312 29.50 -30.04 -4.98
N VAL A 313 28.31 -29.51 -5.26
CA VAL A 313 27.69 -28.42 -4.51
C VAL A 313 26.26 -28.75 -4.07
N ALA A 314 25.86 -28.22 -2.92
CA ALA A 314 24.48 -28.26 -2.44
C ALA A 314 24.08 -26.88 -1.92
N LEU A 315 23.04 -26.29 -2.50
CA LEU A 315 22.43 -25.06 -2.01
C LEU A 315 21.14 -25.42 -1.28
N LEU A 316 21.04 -25.06 0.00
CA LEU A 316 19.83 -25.23 0.81
C LEU A 316 19.24 -23.87 1.16
N THR A 317 17.96 -23.67 0.87
CA THR A 317 17.23 -22.45 1.23
C THR A 317 16.58 -22.59 2.60
N GLU A 318 16.12 -21.48 3.15
CA GLU A 318 15.22 -21.49 4.32
C GLU A 318 14.02 -22.42 4.11
N ARG A 319 13.47 -22.46 2.90
CA ARG A 319 12.30 -23.26 2.56
C ARG A 319 12.61 -24.76 2.61
N ASP A 320 13.77 -25.18 2.14
CA ASP A 320 14.16 -26.60 2.18
C ASP A 320 14.30 -27.09 3.63
N LEU A 321 14.87 -26.24 4.49
CA LEU A 321 15.16 -26.54 5.89
C LEU A 321 13.92 -26.45 6.78
N THR A 322 13.10 -25.41 6.61
CA THR A 322 11.99 -25.07 7.52
C THR A 322 10.60 -25.32 6.93
N GLY A 323 10.50 -25.47 5.61
CA GLY A 323 9.23 -25.51 4.88
C GLY A 323 8.61 -24.13 4.61
N ARG A 324 9.28 -23.02 4.96
CA ARG A 324 8.75 -21.65 4.87
C ARG A 324 9.73 -20.70 4.17
N THR A 325 9.21 -19.62 3.58
CA THR A 325 10.01 -18.60 2.88
C THR A 325 9.81 -17.24 3.53
N SER A 326 10.89 -16.53 3.88
CA SER A 326 10.86 -15.12 4.28
C SER A 326 11.21 -14.19 3.09
N ALA A 327 10.56 -13.02 3.00
CA ALA A 327 10.85 -12.05 1.95
C ALA A 327 12.12 -11.22 2.25
N ALA A 328 12.76 -10.70 1.20
CA ALA A 328 14.04 -10.02 1.27
C ALA A 328 13.89 -8.52 1.64
N ALA A 329 14.66 -8.04 2.63
CA ALA A 329 14.72 -6.63 2.98
C ALA A 329 15.68 -5.81 2.06
N GLN A 330 15.23 -4.64 1.60
CA GLN A 330 16.06 -3.57 1.00
C GLN A 330 16.44 -2.48 2.03
N ALA A 331 17.33 -1.56 1.62
CA ALA A 331 18.03 -0.61 2.48
C ALA A 331 17.11 0.42 3.16
N LYS A 332 17.43 0.77 4.42
CA LYS A 332 16.65 1.63 5.31
C LYS A 332 16.67 3.10 4.89
N THR A 333 15.50 3.72 4.77
CA THR A 333 15.34 5.18 4.62
C THR A 333 15.09 5.85 6.00
N PRO A 334 15.56 7.09 6.26
CA PRO A 334 15.47 7.71 7.58
C PRO A 334 14.06 8.17 7.99
N LYS A 335 13.91 8.39 9.31
CA LYS A 335 12.68 8.78 10.01
C LYS A 335 12.15 10.15 9.58
N ARG A 336 10.85 10.19 9.26
CA ARG A 336 10.09 11.38 8.91
C ARG A 336 9.34 11.95 10.12
N ARG A 337 9.18 13.28 10.19
CA ARG A 337 8.32 14.00 11.15
C ARG A 337 6.92 14.28 10.58
N ARG A 338 5.93 14.36 11.50
CA ARG A 338 4.47 14.55 11.29
C ARG A 338 4.11 15.52 10.14
N LYS A 339 3.25 15.04 9.24
CA LYS A 339 2.60 15.80 8.16
C LYS A 339 1.58 16.78 8.78
N ALA A 340 1.72 18.07 8.51
CA ALA A 340 0.66 19.04 8.78
C ALA A 340 -0.48 18.81 7.78
N ILE A 341 -1.73 18.90 8.26
CA ILE A 341 -2.94 18.77 7.46
C ILE A 341 -2.98 19.94 6.48
N ASP A 342 -3.06 19.64 5.19
CA ASP A 342 -3.13 20.64 4.13
C ASP A 342 -4.54 21.24 4.04
N LEU A 343 -4.61 22.55 3.93
CA LEU A 343 -5.84 23.35 3.95
C LEU A 343 -6.18 23.82 2.53
N MET A 344 -7.28 23.26 2.01
CA MET A 344 -8.17 23.74 0.93
C MET A 344 -7.88 23.42 -0.55
N GLU A 345 -8.52 22.33 -1.03
CA GLU A 345 -9.17 22.30 -2.35
C GLU A 345 -10.69 22.54 -2.18
N LEU A 346 -11.14 23.80 -2.28
CA LEU A 346 -12.58 24.14 -2.28
C LEU A 346 -13.10 24.22 -3.72
N LYS A 347 -14.16 23.47 -4.04
CA LYS A 347 -14.87 23.53 -5.33
C LYS A 347 -16.16 24.33 -5.20
N THR A 348 -16.52 25.11 -6.22
CA THR A 348 -17.81 25.84 -6.25
C THR A 348 -18.98 24.90 -5.94
N GLY A 349 -19.81 25.28 -4.98
CA GLY A 349 -20.90 24.46 -4.48
C GLY A 349 -20.58 23.69 -3.20
N ASP A 350 -19.32 23.59 -2.79
CA ASP A 350 -18.92 22.96 -1.53
C ASP A 350 -19.58 23.68 -0.34
N TYR A 351 -20.02 22.90 0.65
CA TYR A 351 -20.47 23.44 1.91
C TYR A 351 -19.26 23.85 2.75
N VAL A 352 -19.34 25.04 3.33
CA VAL A 352 -18.29 25.64 4.16
C VAL A 352 -18.90 26.15 5.45
N VAL A 353 -18.15 26.07 6.53
CA VAL A 353 -18.54 26.54 7.86
C VAL A 353 -17.74 27.80 8.17
N HIS A 354 -18.44 28.93 8.32
CA HIS A 354 -17.84 30.14 8.88
C HIS A 354 -18.04 30.16 10.38
N GLU A 355 -17.01 30.47 11.15
CA GLU A 355 -17.04 30.38 12.62
C GLU A 355 -18.21 31.17 13.25
N GLN A 356 -18.52 32.35 12.71
CA GLN A 356 -19.56 33.25 13.22
C GLN A 356 -20.94 33.07 12.56
N HIS A 357 -20.99 32.63 11.30
CA HIS A 357 -22.21 32.70 10.49
C HIS A 357 -22.80 31.31 10.17
N GLY A 358 -22.03 30.25 10.44
CA GLY A 358 -22.44 28.87 10.24
C GLY A 358 -22.24 28.39 8.82
N ILE A 359 -23.06 27.41 8.45
CA ILE A 359 -22.93 26.66 7.21
C ILE A 359 -23.47 27.49 6.04
N GLY A 360 -22.58 27.78 5.11
CA GLY A 360 -22.84 28.40 3.83
C GLY A 360 -22.36 27.52 2.67
N ARG A 361 -22.55 27.99 1.46
CA ARG A 361 -22.11 27.35 0.22
C ARG A 361 -21.07 28.22 -0.46
N PHE A 362 -19.90 27.67 -0.73
CA PHE A 362 -18.86 28.38 -1.48
C PHE A 362 -19.31 28.62 -2.92
N VAL A 363 -19.10 29.84 -3.41
CA VAL A 363 -19.47 30.24 -4.78
C VAL A 363 -18.22 30.44 -5.63
N GLU A 364 -17.41 31.44 -5.29
CA GLU A 364 -16.27 31.87 -6.09
C GLU A 364 -15.30 32.71 -5.26
N MET A 365 -14.09 32.90 -5.77
CA MET A 365 -13.17 33.95 -5.33
C MET A 365 -13.39 35.19 -6.20
N ARG A 366 -13.54 36.36 -5.59
CA ARG A 366 -13.81 37.62 -6.30
C ARG A 366 -12.86 38.72 -5.87
N GLN A 367 -12.16 39.31 -6.85
CA GLN A 367 -11.39 40.53 -6.64
C GLN A 367 -12.31 41.76 -6.55
N ARG A 368 -12.07 42.59 -5.54
CA ARG A 368 -12.71 43.91 -5.39
C ARG A 368 -11.66 44.96 -5.08
N SER A 369 -11.71 46.07 -5.82
CA SER A 369 -10.94 47.25 -5.47
C SER A 369 -11.65 48.05 -4.39
N VAL A 370 -10.95 48.33 -3.29
CA VAL A 370 -11.44 49.13 -2.16
C VAL A 370 -10.58 50.39 -2.02
N GLY A 371 -11.24 51.56 -1.99
CA GLY A 371 -10.60 52.89 -1.90
C GLY A 371 -11.09 53.88 -2.96
N THR A 372 -10.89 55.19 -2.73
CA THR A 372 -11.16 56.28 -3.69
C THR A 372 -9.88 57.06 -3.99
N GLY A 373 -9.56 57.26 -5.27
CA GLY A 373 -8.35 57.96 -5.74
C GLY A 373 -7.11 57.06 -5.90
N ASP A 374 -5.91 57.63 -5.77
CA ASP A 374 -4.60 56.96 -5.98
C ASP A 374 -4.27 55.85 -4.95
N ALA A 375 -5.08 55.69 -3.90
CA ALA A 375 -4.97 54.63 -2.90
C ALA A 375 -5.92 53.44 -3.18
N LYS A 376 -6.04 53.04 -4.45
CA LYS A 376 -6.91 51.93 -4.88
C LYS A 376 -6.19 50.60 -4.66
N THR A 377 -6.57 49.87 -3.62
CA THR A 377 -6.00 48.53 -3.35
C THR A 377 -6.97 47.45 -3.80
N THR A 378 -6.48 46.50 -4.59
CA THR A 378 -7.25 45.32 -5.00
C THR A 378 -7.11 44.26 -3.92
N ARG A 379 -8.24 43.78 -3.40
CA ARG A 379 -8.29 42.68 -2.42
C ARG A 379 -9.14 41.54 -2.96
N GLU A 380 -8.74 40.33 -2.64
CA GLU A 380 -9.49 39.11 -2.96
C GLU A 380 -10.42 38.74 -1.81
N TYR A 381 -11.61 38.28 -2.19
CA TYR A 381 -12.65 37.87 -1.25
C TYR A 381 -13.19 36.49 -1.65
N LEU A 382 -13.30 35.59 -0.67
CA LEU A 382 -14.05 34.36 -0.76
C LEU A 382 -15.55 34.67 -0.64
N VAL A 383 -16.37 34.24 -1.59
CA VAL A 383 -17.82 34.48 -1.61
C VAL A 383 -18.56 33.23 -1.14
N ILE A 384 -19.33 33.38 -0.06
CA ILE A 384 -20.17 32.31 0.51
C ILE A 384 -21.64 32.71 0.45
N GLU A 385 -22.50 31.82 -0.04
CA GLU A 385 -23.96 31.94 -0.04
C GLU A 385 -24.60 31.28 1.17
N TYR A 386 -25.57 31.96 1.76
CA TYR A 386 -26.36 31.54 2.91
C TYR A 386 -27.85 31.44 2.56
N ALA A 387 -28.63 30.79 3.43
CA ALA A 387 -30.07 30.72 3.26
C ALA A 387 -30.70 32.12 3.28
N PRO A 388 -31.71 32.38 2.44
CA PRO A 388 -32.31 33.69 2.34
C PRO A 388 -32.98 34.11 3.65
N SER A 389 -32.68 35.35 4.09
CA SER A 389 -33.27 35.94 5.30
C SER A 389 -34.77 36.20 5.15
N LYS A 390 -35.27 36.40 3.93
CA LYS A 390 -36.70 36.62 3.59
C LYS A 390 -37.24 35.50 2.69
N ARG A 391 -38.47 35.07 2.94
CA ARG A 391 -39.14 34.01 2.15
C ARG A 391 -39.33 34.49 0.70
N GLY A 392 -38.69 33.82 -0.26
CA GLY A 392 -38.74 34.16 -1.69
C GLY A 392 -37.68 35.16 -2.18
N ALA A 393 -36.74 35.57 -1.31
CA ALA A 393 -35.60 36.41 -1.69
C ALA A 393 -34.42 35.57 -2.23
N PRO A 394 -33.49 36.17 -3.00
CA PRO A 394 -32.25 35.49 -3.40
C PRO A 394 -31.40 35.12 -2.17
N PRO A 395 -30.50 34.11 -2.29
CA PRO A 395 -29.56 33.74 -1.24
C PRO A 395 -28.70 34.93 -0.79
N ASP A 396 -28.48 35.05 0.52
CA ASP A 396 -27.65 36.13 1.06
C ASP A 396 -26.16 35.80 0.85
N LYS A 397 -25.34 36.78 0.49
CA LYS A 397 -23.89 36.59 0.19
C LYS A 397 -23.00 37.25 1.23
N LEU A 398 -21.99 36.52 1.69
CA LEU A 398 -20.93 37.01 2.56
C LEU A 398 -19.61 37.04 1.77
N PHE A 399 -18.88 38.15 1.88
CA PHE A 399 -17.56 38.35 1.27
C PHE A 399 -16.51 38.34 2.36
N ILE A 400 -15.65 37.31 2.38
CA ILE A 400 -14.62 37.12 3.40
C ILE A 400 -13.26 37.45 2.77
N PRO A 401 -12.52 38.44 3.27
CA PRO A 401 -11.20 38.75 2.73
C PRO A 401 -10.19 37.63 3.04
N THR A 402 -9.14 37.52 2.21
CA THR A 402 -8.15 36.43 2.28
C THR A 402 -7.40 36.33 3.61
N ASP A 403 -7.30 37.42 4.37
CA ASP A 403 -6.69 37.48 5.70
C ASP A 403 -7.58 36.85 6.81
N GLN A 404 -8.84 36.53 6.51
CA GLN A 404 -9.81 35.92 7.43
C GLN A 404 -10.23 34.50 6.99
N LEU A 405 -9.45 33.86 6.11
CA LEU A 405 -9.71 32.49 5.67
C LEU A 405 -9.58 31.45 6.80
N ASP A 406 -8.86 31.78 7.87
CA ASP A 406 -8.73 30.98 9.09
C ASP A 406 -10.08 30.73 9.78
N GLN A 407 -11.08 31.57 9.55
CA GLN A 407 -12.44 31.43 10.08
C GLN A 407 -13.35 30.53 9.22
N VAL A 408 -12.84 30.01 8.11
CA VAL A 408 -13.59 29.17 7.16
C VAL A 408 -13.01 27.76 7.15
N SER A 409 -13.87 26.77 7.39
CA SER A 409 -13.53 25.35 7.24
C SER A 409 -14.46 24.68 6.23
N LYS A 410 -13.98 23.69 5.47
CA LYS A 410 -14.87 22.86 4.65
C LYS A 410 -15.80 22.04 5.57
N TYR A 411 -17.09 22.00 5.24
CA TYR A 411 -18.04 21.15 5.97
C TYR A 411 -17.82 19.68 5.63
N ILE A 412 -17.69 18.84 6.65
CA ILE A 412 -17.55 17.39 6.52
C ILE A 412 -18.66 16.74 7.34
N GLY A 413 -19.62 16.10 6.66
CA GLY A 413 -20.76 15.45 7.28
C GLY A 413 -21.39 14.41 6.35
N ALA A 414 -22.09 13.42 6.92
CA ALA A 414 -22.68 12.31 6.17
C ALA A 414 -23.95 12.70 5.37
N GLU A 415 -24.57 13.84 5.71
CA GLU A 415 -25.80 14.34 5.09
C GLU A 415 -25.59 15.77 4.56
N ALA A 416 -26.36 16.15 3.53
CA ALA A 416 -26.35 17.52 3.02
C ALA A 416 -26.89 18.50 4.08
N PRO A 417 -26.09 19.47 4.55
CA PRO A 417 -26.48 20.33 5.65
C PRO A 417 -27.49 21.38 5.19
N LYS A 418 -28.33 21.82 6.14
CA LYS A 418 -29.19 22.99 5.94
C LYS A 418 -28.36 24.27 6.07
N LEU A 419 -28.41 25.13 5.05
CA LEU A 419 -27.76 26.44 5.08
C LEU A 419 -28.31 27.32 6.20
N ASN A 420 -27.41 27.99 6.93
CA ASN A 420 -27.77 28.96 7.97
C ASN A 420 -28.20 30.29 7.35
N LYS A 421 -28.92 31.13 8.12
CA LYS A 421 -29.29 32.49 7.72
C LYS A 421 -28.28 33.50 8.28
N LEU A 422 -27.89 34.50 7.50
CA LEU A 422 -27.03 35.58 7.99
C LEU A 422 -27.74 36.39 9.08
N GLY A 423 -27.06 36.60 10.21
CA GLY A 423 -27.59 37.34 11.37
C GLY A 423 -28.64 36.59 12.20
N GLY A 424 -28.95 35.32 11.90
CA GLY A 424 -29.85 34.50 12.70
C GLY A 424 -29.21 33.96 13.99
N SER A 425 -30.00 33.78 15.05
CA SER A 425 -29.53 33.17 16.31
C SER A 425 -29.41 31.63 16.24
N ASP A 426 -29.89 31.01 15.16
CA ASP A 426 -29.89 29.56 14.97
C ASP A 426 -28.47 28.97 15.10
N TRP A 427 -27.47 29.59 14.46
CA TRP A 427 -26.08 29.11 14.54
C TRP A 427 -25.50 29.23 15.94
N ALA A 428 -25.77 30.35 16.63
CA ALA A 428 -25.33 30.54 18.01
C ALA A 428 -25.94 29.49 18.95
N ALA A 429 -27.22 29.14 18.76
CA ALA A 429 -27.90 28.08 19.51
C ALA A 429 -27.31 26.70 19.21
N THR A 430 -27.05 26.39 17.93
CA THR A 430 -26.38 25.14 17.52
C THR A 430 -24.97 25.04 18.11
N LYS A 431 -24.16 26.12 18.06
CA LYS A 431 -22.83 26.21 18.67
C LYS A 431 -22.90 26.02 20.18
N ALA A 432 -23.88 26.61 20.86
CA ALA A 432 -24.08 26.46 22.30
C ALA A 432 -24.45 25.01 22.69
N LYS A 433 -25.36 24.36 21.93
CA LYS A 433 -25.73 22.96 22.16
C LYS A 433 -24.55 22.01 21.90
N ALA A 434 -23.83 22.21 20.81
CA ALA A 434 -22.61 21.45 20.50
C ALA A 434 -21.56 21.64 21.61
N ARG A 435 -21.31 22.88 22.04
CA ARG A 435 -20.38 23.19 23.13
C ARG A 435 -20.77 22.51 24.44
N LYS A 436 -22.07 22.41 24.77
CA LYS A 436 -22.54 21.68 25.94
C LYS A 436 -22.20 20.19 25.85
N HIS A 437 -22.49 19.55 24.71
CA HIS A 437 -22.15 18.14 24.51
C HIS A 437 -20.64 17.88 24.51
N VAL A 438 -19.86 18.75 23.87
CA VAL A 438 -18.38 18.68 23.91
C VAL A 438 -17.88 18.84 25.34
N HIS A 439 -18.48 19.73 26.15
CA HIS A 439 -18.13 19.91 27.54
C HIS A 439 -18.43 18.67 28.40
N GLU A 440 -19.59 18.06 28.24
CA GLU A 440 -19.94 16.78 28.91
C GLU A 440 -18.92 15.68 28.59
N ILE A 441 -18.53 15.56 27.31
CA ILE A 441 -17.52 14.59 26.86
C ILE A 441 -16.14 14.93 27.45
N ALA A 442 -15.76 16.21 27.43
CA ALA A 442 -14.48 16.66 27.96
C ALA A 442 -14.39 16.43 29.48
N GLU A 443 -15.47 16.65 30.24
CA GLU A 443 -15.51 16.33 31.66
C GLU A 443 -15.28 14.84 31.93
N ASP A 444 -15.95 13.96 31.19
CA ASP A 444 -15.78 12.51 31.35
C ASP A 444 -14.36 12.06 30.98
N LEU A 445 -13.76 12.66 29.95
CA LEU A 445 -12.38 12.41 29.57
C LEU A 445 -11.39 12.92 30.61
N VAL A 446 -11.56 14.15 31.11
CA VAL A 446 -10.70 14.71 32.16
C VAL A 446 -10.79 13.88 33.44
N LYS A 447 -11.98 13.37 33.81
CA LYS A 447 -12.12 12.44 34.93
C LYS A 447 -11.31 11.16 34.71
N LEU A 448 -11.38 10.57 33.52
CA LEU A 448 -10.62 9.36 33.16
C LEU A 448 -9.10 9.62 33.18
N TYR A 449 -8.62 10.73 32.64
CA TYR A 449 -7.19 11.08 32.65
C TYR A 449 -6.66 11.47 34.02
N SER A 450 -7.46 12.20 34.81
CA SER A 450 -7.11 12.52 36.20
C SER A 450 -7.00 11.25 37.04
N ALA A 451 -7.87 10.26 36.82
CA ALA A 451 -7.73 8.94 37.43
C ALA A 451 -6.43 8.24 36.99
N ARG A 452 -6.11 8.25 35.68
CA ARG A 452 -4.89 7.62 35.13
C ARG A 452 -3.58 8.25 35.59
N GLN A 453 -3.51 9.58 35.71
CA GLN A 453 -2.30 10.25 36.22
C GLN A 453 -2.06 9.99 37.71
N ARG A 454 -3.11 9.66 38.46
CA ARG A 454 -3.03 9.34 39.89
C ARG A 454 -2.73 7.87 40.13
N THR A 455 -3.13 6.99 39.21
CA THR A 455 -2.81 5.57 39.27
C THR A 455 -1.38 5.35 38.75
N PRO A 456 -0.46 4.78 39.54
CA PRO A 456 0.83 4.35 39.03
C PRO A 456 0.62 3.22 38.00
N GLY A 457 1.08 3.43 36.78
CA GLY A 457 1.14 2.40 35.74
C GLY A 457 2.36 1.50 35.90
N PHE A 458 2.52 0.55 34.99
CA PHE A 458 3.72 -0.26 34.90
C PHE A 458 4.61 0.28 33.78
N ALA A 459 5.80 0.78 34.13
CA ALA A 459 6.80 1.19 33.15
C ALA A 459 7.54 -0.06 32.65
N PHE A 460 7.31 -0.43 31.40
CA PHE A 460 7.99 -1.55 30.76
C PHE A 460 9.49 -1.25 30.58
N SER A 461 10.31 -2.30 30.58
CA SER A 461 11.75 -2.24 30.39
C SER A 461 12.11 -1.90 28.93
N PRO A 462 13.31 -1.36 28.67
CA PRO A 462 13.85 -1.21 27.32
C PRO A 462 13.91 -2.54 26.55
N ASP A 463 13.96 -2.46 25.22
CA ASP A 463 13.97 -3.64 24.35
C ASP A 463 15.18 -4.55 24.61
N THR A 464 14.92 -5.87 24.56
CA THR A 464 15.94 -6.91 24.70
C THR A 464 16.46 -7.38 23.33
N PRO A 465 17.54 -8.17 23.27
CA PRO A 465 17.98 -8.80 22.02
C PRO A 465 16.90 -9.64 21.34
N TRP A 466 16.05 -10.34 22.10
CA TRP A 466 14.92 -11.11 21.56
C TRP A 466 13.87 -10.23 20.90
N GLN A 467 13.63 -9.01 21.40
CA GLN A 467 12.72 -8.06 20.76
C GLN A 467 13.22 -7.73 19.35
N LYS A 468 14.53 -7.46 19.24
CA LYS A 468 15.17 -7.15 17.96
C LYS A 468 15.15 -8.35 17.01
N GLU A 469 15.38 -9.56 17.52
CA GLU A 469 15.28 -10.79 16.72
C GLU A 469 13.88 -11.01 16.15
N LEU A 470 12.83 -10.77 16.93
CA LEU A 470 11.44 -10.86 16.47
C LEU A 470 11.10 -9.80 15.41
N GLU A 471 11.66 -8.60 15.55
CA GLU A 471 11.48 -7.49 14.60
C GLU A 471 12.22 -7.76 13.29
N ASP A 472 13.48 -8.20 13.36
CA ASP A 472 14.29 -8.56 12.21
C ASP A 472 13.76 -9.81 11.47
N ALA A 473 12.87 -10.59 12.12
CA ALA A 473 12.19 -11.73 11.55
C ALA A 473 10.94 -11.37 10.71
N PHE A 474 10.50 -10.12 10.74
CA PHE A 474 9.32 -9.70 9.99
C PHE A 474 9.60 -9.84 8.48
N PRO A 475 8.77 -10.58 7.72
CA PRO A 475 9.05 -10.87 6.32
C PRO A 475 8.76 -9.70 5.38
N TYR A 476 8.11 -8.63 5.86
CA TYR A 476 7.78 -7.46 5.05
C TYR A 476 8.61 -6.26 5.49
N GLN A 477 8.83 -5.31 4.59
CA GLN A 477 9.47 -4.05 4.95
C GLN A 477 8.46 -3.11 5.61
N GLU A 478 8.83 -2.58 6.76
CA GLU A 478 7.99 -1.62 7.46
C GLU A 478 8.02 -0.26 6.76
N THR A 479 6.85 0.36 6.66
CA THR A 479 6.72 1.73 6.18
C THR A 479 7.21 2.73 7.24
N ALA A 480 7.55 3.95 6.83
CA ALA A 480 8.09 4.96 7.75
C ALA A 480 7.12 5.33 8.89
N ASP A 481 5.81 5.35 8.60
CA ASP A 481 4.74 5.56 9.59
C ASP A 481 4.54 4.35 10.51
N GLN A 482 4.73 3.12 10.04
CA GLN A 482 4.77 1.93 10.90
C GLN A 482 5.93 2.02 11.88
N LEU A 483 7.16 2.28 11.42
CA LEU A 483 8.35 2.41 12.27
C LEU A 483 8.18 3.50 13.34
N THR A 484 7.67 4.67 12.93
CA THR A 484 7.41 5.78 13.86
C THR A 484 6.36 5.38 14.89
N THR A 485 5.29 4.71 14.48
CA THR A 485 4.22 4.27 15.38
C THR A 485 4.73 3.20 16.35
N ILE A 486 5.58 2.27 15.91
CA ILE A 486 6.21 1.26 16.77
C ILE A 486 7.03 1.92 17.86
N ASP A 487 7.88 2.89 17.51
CA ASP A 487 8.70 3.63 18.47
C ASP A 487 7.84 4.43 19.45
N GLU A 488 6.77 5.08 18.97
CA GLU A 488 5.83 5.83 19.81
C GLU A 488 5.10 4.92 20.83
N VAL A 489 4.63 3.75 20.39
CA VAL A 489 3.98 2.76 21.27
C VAL A 489 4.96 2.26 22.34
N LYS A 490 6.19 1.89 21.96
CA LYS A 490 7.19 1.42 22.92
C LYS A 490 7.59 2.50 23.91
N ALA A 491 7.77 3.73 23.44
CA ALA A 491 8.09 4.87 24.29
C ALA A 491 6.97 5.19 25.29
N ASP A 492 5.71 4.95 24.92
CA ASP A 492 4.59 5.09 25.85
C ASP A 492 4.57 3.98 26.90
N MET A 493 4.82 2.72 26.48
CA MET A 493 4.91 1.57 27.39
C MET A 493 6.03 1.75 28.43
N GLU A 494 7.12 2.43 28.09
CA GLU A 494 8.22 2.69 29.03
C GLU A 494 7.92 3.81 30.05
N LYS A 495 6.79 4.51 29.94
CA LYS A 495 6.38 5.56 30.89
C LYS A 495 5.70 4.96 32.12
N PRO A 496 5.81 5.59 33.29
CA PRO A 496 5.11 5.15 34.52
C PRO A 496 3.61 5.46 34.53
N ILE A 497 3.08 6.06 33.45
CA ILE A 497 1.66 6.42 33.31
C ILE A 497 1.06 5.45 32.31
N PRO A 498 -0.09 4.81 32.60
CA PRO A 498 -0.66 3.83 31.68
C PRO A 498 -0.89 4.41 30.28
N MET A 499 -0.53 3.68 29.23
CA MET A 499 -0.70 4.07 27.81
C MET A 499 -2.18 3.99 27.34
N ASP A 500 -2.69 4.98 26.60
CA ASP A 500 -3.95 4.90 25.82
C ASP A 500 -3.72 5.41 24.41
N ARG A 501 -3.25 4.52 23.53
CA ARG A 501 -2.93 4.87 22.15
C ARG A 501 -3.94 4.28 21.18
N LEU A 502 -4.35 5.08 20.21
CA LEU A 502 -5.12 4.64 19.06
C LEU A 502 -4.25 4.63 17.80
N ILE A 503 -4.18 3.48 17.15
CA ILE A 503 -3.59 3.32 15.83
C ILE A 503 -4.72 3.29 14.80
N CYS A 504 -4.70 4.23 13.87
CA CYS A 504 -5.61 4.26 12.73
C CYS A 504 -4.84 4.01 11.43
N GLY A 505 -5.38 3.17 10.55
CA GLY A 505 -4.82 2.98 9.21
C GLY A 505 -5.64 1.99 8.42
N ASP A 506 -5.57 2.00 7.10
CA ASP A 506 -6.40 1.14 6.26
C ASP A 506 -6.10 -0.37 6.48
N VAL A 507 -7.00 -1.23 6.00
CA VAL A 507 -6.81 -2.69 6.02
C VAL A 507 -5.52 -3.03 5.26
N GLY A 508 -4.66 -3.84 5.87
CA GLY A 508 -3.36 -4.21 5.29
C GLY A 508 -2.21 -3.26 5.60
N PHE A 509 -2.42 -2.14 6.28
CA PHE A 509 -1.34 -1.18 6.62
C PHE A 509 -0.49 -1.63 7.82
N GLY A 510 -0.47 -2.92 8.15
CA GLY A 510 0.39 -3.47 9.20
C GLY A 510 0.01 -3.12 10.65
N LYS A 511 -1.25 -2.74 10.94
CA LYS A 511 -1.71 -2.49 12.33
C LYS A 511 -1.44 -3.67 13.27
N THR A 512 -1.67 -4.89 12.80
CA THR A 512 -1.44 -6.12 13.56
C THR A 512 0.03 -6.28 13.93
N GLU A 513 0.96 -5.84 13.08
CA GLU A 513 2.40 -5.95 13.35
C GLU A 513 2.82 -5.15 14.58
N ILE A 514 2.27 -3.94 14.70
CA ILE A 514 2.55 -3.05 15.82
C ILE A 514 2.03 -3.66 17.12
N ALA A 515 0.87 -4.30 17.06
CA ALA A 515 0.27 -5.01 18.19
C ALA A 515 1.09 -6.24 18.62
N VAL A 516 1.61 -7.02 17.66
CA VAL A 516 2.51 -8.16 17.93
C VAL A 516 3.77 -7.68 18.64
N ARG A 517 4.41 -6.60 18.17
CA ARG A 517 5.64 -6.08 18.80
C ARG A 517 5.40 -5.55 20.22
N ALA A 518 4.30 -4.82 20.41
CA ALA A 518 3.90 -4.32 21.73
C ALA A 518 3.60 -5.47 22.71
N ALA A 519 2.87 -6.49 22.25
CA ALA A 519 2.58 -7.67 23.05
C ALA A 519 3.85 -8.44 23.43
N PHE A 520 4.80 -8.62 22.50
CA PHE A 520 6.05 -9.32 22.79
C PHE A 520 6.89 -8.57 23.84
N LYS A 521 6.97 -7.22 23.75
CA LYS A 521 7.62 -6.39 24.76
C LYS A 521 7.00 -6.60 26.14
N ALA A 522 5.67 -6.63 26.23
CA ALA A 522 4.98 -6.85 27.50
C ALA A 522 5.28 -8.24 28.10
N VAL A 523 5.30 -9.29 27.26
CA VAL A 523 5.59 -10.66 27.70
C VAL A 523 7.01 -10.78 28.25
N GLN A 524 7.98 -10.05 27.71
CA GLN A 524 9.36 -10.09 28.20
C GLN A 524 9.53 -9.56 29.63
N ASP A 525 8.64 -8.67 30.09
CA ASP A 525 8.56 -8.24 31.48
C ASP A 525 7.64 -9.12 32.33
N SER A 526 7.34 -10.34 31.87
CA SER A 526 6.44 -11.30 32.53
C SER A 526 5.02 -10.77 32.75
N LYS A 527 4.56 -9.85 31.89
CA LYS A 527 3.18 -9.37 31.88
C LYS A 527 2.33 -10.13 30.87
N GLN A 528 1.11 -10.43 31.26
CA GLN A 528 0.12 -11.06 30.39
C GLN A 528 -0.50 -10.02 29.45
N VAL A 529 -0.88 -10.47 28.25
CA VAL A 529 -1.50 -9.65 27.21
C VAL A 529 -2.87 -10.21 26.83
N ALA A 530 -3.86 -9.33 26.73
CA ALA A 530 -5.19 -9.67 26.22
C ALA A 530 -5.46 -8.96 24.89
N VAL A 531 -5.76 -9.72 23.83
CA VAL A 531 -6.17 -9.20 22.52
C VAL A 531 -7.67 -9.44 22.34
N LEU A 532 -8.43 -8.35 22.30
CA LEU A 532 -9.88 -8.33 22.19
C LEU A 532 -10.30 -8.02 20.75
N VAL A 533 -11.02 -8.94 20.13
CA VAL A 533 -11.50 -8.80 18.75
C VAL A 533 -13.02 -9.05 18.64
N PRO A 534 -13.73 -8.46 17.68
CA PRO A 534 -15.20 -8.49 17.67
C PRO A 534 -15.79 -9.82 17.18
N THR A 535 -15.06 -10.59 16.37
CA THR A 535 -15.57 -11.81 15.74
C THR A 535 -14.67 -13.01 16.00
N THR A 536 -15.24 -14.21 15.94
CA THR A 536 -14.48 -15.45 16.14
C THR A 536 -13.53 -15.76 15.00
N LEU A 537 -13.78 -15.22 13.79
CA LEU A 537 -12.86 -15.33 12.66
C LEU A 537 -11.60 -14.51 12.91
N LEU A 538 -11.74 -13.28 13.41
CA LEU A 538 -10.60 -12.45 13.79
C LEU A 538 -9.79 -13.07 14.94
N VAL A 539 -10.44 -13.80 15.86
CA VAL A 539 -9.69 -14.55 16.89
C VAL A 539 -8.74 -15.54 16.23
N GLN A 540 -9.21 -16.30 15.25
CA GLN A 540 -8.39 -17.29 14.57
C GLN A 540 -7.28 -16.63 13.76
N GLN A 541 -7.60 -15.58 12.99
CA GLN A 541 -6.61 -14.84 12.19
C GLN A 541 -5.48 -14.28 13.06
N HIS A 542 -5.83 -13.56 14.14
CA HIS A 542 -4.83 -13.04 15.07
C HIS A 542 -4.08 -14.16 15.79
N TYR A 543 -4.75 -15.26 16.15
CA TYR A 543 -4.11 -16.41 16.79
C TYR A 543 -3.04 -17.05 15.90
N GLU A 544 -3.35 -17.26 14.62
CA GLU A 544 -2.40 -17.78 13.64
C GLU A 544 -1.21 -16.81 13.50
N THR A 545 -1.48 -15.51 13.26
CA THR A 545 -0.40 -14.51 13.11
C THR A 545 0.49 -14.39 14.35
N PHE A 546 -0.08 -14.31 15.55
CA PHE A 546 0.71 -14.21 16.79
C PHE A 546 1.50 -15.49 17.06
N SER A 547 0.90 -16.66 16.83
CA SER A 547 1.58 -17.95 17.04
C SER A 547 2.75 -18.14 16.08
N GLU A 548 2.56 -17.81 14.80
CA GLU A 548 3.62 -17.84 13.79
C GLU A 548 4.75 -16.87 14.12
N ARG A 549 4.41 -15.66 14.58
CA ARG A 549 5.41 -14.64 14.90
C ARG A 549 6.18 -14.88 16.18
N TYR A 550 5.62 -15.61 17.13
CA TYR A 550 6.30 -16.03 18.35
C TYR A 550 6.94 -17.41 18.26
N GLU A 551 6.94 -18.02 17.08
CA GLU A 551 7.61 -19.29 16.86
C GLU A 551 9.12 -19.16 17.11
N GLY A 552 9.67 -20.10 17.87
CA GLY A 552 11.06 -20.05 18.33
C GLY A 552 11.29 -19.25 19.62
N PHE A 553 10.25 -18.63 20.19
CA PHE A 553 10.31 -17.96 21.49
C PHE A 553 9.48 -18.72 22.55
N PRO A 554 9.86 -18.67 23.83
CA PRO A 554 9.14 -19.34 24.91
C PRO A 554 7.88 -18.56 25.33
N VAL A 555 6.98 -18.29 24.37
CA VAL A 555 5.74 -17.52 24.59
C VAL A 555 4.53 -18.40 24.30
N THR A 556 3.63 -18.51 25.29
CA THR A 556 2.41 -19.32 25.17
C THR A 556 1.23 -18.46 24.74
N VAL A 557 0.80 -18.63 23.50
CA VAL A 557 -0.41 -17.98 22.94
C VAL A 557 -1.61 -18.93 23.03
N LYS A 558 -2.76 -18.45 23.49
CA LYS A 558 -4.03 -19.19 23.49
C LYS A 558 -5.16 -18.39 22.86
N ALA A 559 -6.03 -19.07 22.12
CA ALA A 559 -7.26 -18.49 21.59
C ALA A 559 -8.47 -18.83 22.48
N MET A 560 -9.39 -17.88 22.64
CA MET A 560 -10.64 -18.07 23.40
C MET A 560 -11.85 -17.52 22.62
N SER A 561 -12.58 -18.42 21.97
CA SER A 561 -13.74 -18.10 21.14
C SER A 561 -14.88 -19.12 21.33
N ARG A 562 -15.75 -19.27 20.32
CA ARG A 562 -16.75 -20.35 20.27
C ARG A 562 -16.23 -21.64 19.65
N PHE A 563 -15.05 -21.59 19.01
CA PHE A 563 -14.48 -22.74 18.30
C PHE A 563 -13.63 -23.63 19.20
N GLN A 564 -13.18 -23.12 20.36
CA GLN A 564 -12.51 -23.92 21.38
C GLN A 564 -13.51 -24.75 22.19
N THR A 565 -13.11 -25.97 22.53
CA THR A 565 -13.85 -26.88 23.40
C THR A 565 -13.93 -26.36 24.83
N THR A 566 -14.89 -26.84 25.61
CA THR A 566 -15.02 -26.46 27.03
C THR A 566 -13.78 -26.80 27.84
N LYS A 567 -13.10 -27.90 27.50
CA LYS A 567 -11.85 -28.30 28.15
C LYS A 567 -10.74 -27.27 27.89
N GLU A 568 -10.51 -26.91 26.63
CA GLU A 568 -9.49 -25.92 26.24
C GLU A 568 -9.76 -24.53 26.84
N ILE A 569 -11.03 -24.12 26.90
CA ILE A 569 -11.41 -22.85 27.55
C ILE A 569 -11.06 -22.90 29.04
N ASN A 570 -11.40 -23.99 29.74
CA ASN A 570 -11.09 -24.14 31.16
C ASN A 570 -9.57 -24.19 31.43
N ASP A 571 -8.83 -24.89 30.58
CA ASP A 571 -7.37 -24.95 30.65
C ASP A 571 -6.75 -23.56 30.41
N THR A 572 -7.30 -22.78 29.47
CA THR A 572 -6.88 -21.40 29.22
C THR A 572 -7.19 -20.50 30.41
N ILE A 573 -8.40 -20.60 31.01
CA ILE A 573 -8.77 -19.82 32.20
C ILE A 573 -7.81 -20.12 33.36
N LYS A 574 -7.50 -21.40 33.59
CA LYS A 574 -6.54 -21.81 34.61
C LYS A 574 -5.15 -21.25 34.31
N GLY A 575 -4.72 -21.34 33.05
CA GLY A 575 -3.43 -20.82 32.61
C GLY A 575 -3.29 -19.30 32.73
N LEU A 576 -4.39 -18.55 32.60
CA LEU A 576 -4.41 -17.11 32.85
C LEU A 576 -4.27 -16.79 34.34
N GLN A 577 -4.86 -17.60 35.21
CA GLN A 577 -4.80 -17.43 36.66
C GLN A 577 -3.44 -17.78 37.27
N ASP A 578 -2.77 -18.82 36.76
CA ASP A 578 -1.44 -19.24 37.23
C ASP A 578 -0.27 -18.56 36.51
N GLY A 579 -0.55 -17.91 35.37
CA GLY A 579 0.40 -17.17 34.55
C GLY A 579 1.19 -18.03 33.56
N THR A 580 0.73 -19.25 33.26
CA THR A 580 1.32 -20.10 32.21
C THR A 580 0.89 -19.70 30.80
N VAL A 581 -0.14 -18.87 30.66
CA VAL A 581 -0.56 -18.27 29.38
C VAL A 581 -0.15 -16.81 29.35
N ASP A 582 0.74 -16.47 28.41
CA ASP A 582 1.29 -15.13 28.26
C ASP A 582 0.37 -14.22 27.44
N VAL A 583 -0.17 -14.74 26.33
CA VAL A 583 -1.05 -13.99 25.43
C VAL A 583 -2.35 -14.74 25.19
N VAL A 584 -3.48 -14.06 25.44
CA VAL A 584 -4.80 -14.59 25.10
C VAL A 584 -5.48 -13.72 24.05
N ILE A 585 -6.00 -14.37 23.02
CA ILE A 585 -6.72 -13.71 21.92
C ILE A 585 -8.15 -14.21 21.96
N GLY A 586 -9.12 -13.30 22.12
CA GLY A 586 -10.49 -13.71 22.31
C GLY A 586 -11.51 -12.63 22.01
N THR A 587 -12.78 -13.06 22.00
CA THR A 587 -13.89 -12.12 21.82
C THR A 587 -14.24 -11.43 23.13
N HIS A 588 -15.35 -10.69 23.14
CA HIS A 588 -15.96 -10.13 24.36
C HIS A 588 -16.14 -11.13 25.51
N LYS A 589 -16.06 -12.45 25.27
CA LYS A 589 -16.00 -13.46 26.35
C LYS A 589 -14.89 -13.18 27.36
N LEU A 590 -13.75 -12.63 26.93
CA LEU A 590 -12.64 -12.24 27.81
C LEU A 590 -13.01 -11.16 28.83
N LEU A 591 -14.07 -10.38 28.59
CA LEU A 591 -14.57 -9.36 29.50
C LEU A 591 -15.45 -9.94 30.62
N ASN A 592 -15.68 -11.25 30.64
CA ASN A 592 -16.46 -11.89 31.69
C ASN A 592 -15.71 -11.78 33.04
N PRO A 593 -16.34 -11.29 34.12
CA PRO A 593 -15.71 -11.15 35.44
C PRO A 593 -15.11 -12.43 36.03
N LYS A 594 -15.49 -13.61 35.51
CA LYS A 594 -14.93 -14.90 35.93
C LYS A 594 -13.49 -15.13 35.42
N ILE A 595 -13.07 -14.40 34.40
CA ILE A 595 -11.73 -14.51 33.83
C ILE A 595 -10.82 -13.60 34.64
N GLN A 596 -9.86 -14.21 35.33
CA GLN A 596 -8.90 -13.52 36.18
C GLN A 596 -7.50 -13.74 35.61
N PHE A 597 -6.77 -12.65 35.44
CA PHE A 597 -5.37 -12.65 35.05
C PHE A 597 -4.52 -12.60 36.31
N LYS A 598 -3.37 -13.27 36.28
CA LYS A 598 -2.36 -13.17 37.33
C LYS A 598 -1.75 -11.77 37.36
N ASP A 599 -1.32 -11.28 36.20
CA ASP A 599 -0.67 -9.97 36.06
C ASP A 599 -0.83 -9.44 34.63
N LEU A 600 -1.96 -8.78 34.37
CA LEU A 600 -2.28 -8.20 33.06
C LEU A 600 -1.55 -6.87 32.89
N GLY A 601 -0.68 -6.75 31.88
CA GLY A 601 0.06 -5.53 31.60
C GLY A 601 -0.38 -4.78 30.35
N LEU A 602 -0.95 -5.47 29.34
CA LEU A 602 -1.36 -4.83 28.08
C LEU A 602 -2.69 -5.38 27.57
N VAL A 603 -3.56 -4.50 27.12
CA VAL A 603 -4.80 -4.84 26.41
C VAL A 603 -4.77 -4.25 25.00
N ILE A 604 -4.89 -5.11 24.00
CA ILE A 604 -5.02 -4.72 22.59
C ILE A 604 -6.47 -4.88 22.19
N ILE A 605 -7.06 -3.87 21.55
CA ILE A 605 -8.46 -3.87 21.11
C ILE A 605 -8.48 -3.63 19.61
N ASP A 606 -8.97 -4.59 18.84
CA ASP A 606 -9.13 -4.45 17.39
C ASP A 606 -10.58 -4.12 17.02
N GLU A 607 -10.77 -3.15 16.12
CA GLU A 607 -12.07 -2.67 15.65
C GLU A 607 -13.06 -2.34 16.79
N GLU A 608 -12.62 -1.48 17.73
CA GLU A 608 -13.37 -1.07 18.94
C GLU A 608 -14.83 -0.66 18.66
N GLN A 609 -15.11 -0.07 17.50
CA GLN A 609 -16.45 0.36 17.10
C GLN A 609 -17.47 -0.77 17.02
N ARG A 610 -17.03 -2.01 16.77
CA ARG A 610 -17.89 -3.19 16.64
C ARG A 610 -18.33 -3.77 18.00
N PHE A 611 -17.81 -3.25 19.12
CA PHE A 611 -18.22 -3.66 20.46
C PHE A 611 -19.48 -2.92 20.95
N GLY A 612 -20.37 -3.66 21.60
CA GLY A 612 -21.59 -3.14 22.22
C GLY A 612 -21.31 -2.20 23.40
N VAL A 613 -22.35 -1.50 23.84
CA VAL A 613 -22.26 -0.45 24.89
C VAL A 613 -21.77 -1.02 26.23
N GLU A 614 -22.32 -2.16 26.67
CA GLU A 614 -21.90 -2.80 27.93
C GLU A 614 -20.42 -3.19 27.94
N HIS A 615 -19.92 -3.75 26.82
CA HIS A 615 -18.50 -4.10 26.68
C HIS A 615 -17.59 -2.87 26.76
N LYS A 616 -18.04 -1.73 26.22
CA LYS A 616 -17.29 -0.47 26.26
C LYS A 616 -17.16 0.09 27.68
N GLU A 617 -18.16 -0.11 28.54
CA GLU A 617 -18.05 0.28 29.95
C GLU A 617 -17.03 -0.58 30.71
N THR A 618 -17.01 -1.91 30.47
CA THR A 618 -15.98 -2.78 31.06
C THR A 618 -14.57 -2.41 30.57
N LEU A 619 -14.43 -2.07 29.29
CA LEU A 619 -13.17 -1.59 28.71
C LEU A 619 -12.69 -0.27 29.34
N LYS A 620 -13.61 0.67 29.64
CA LYS A 620 -13.26 1.92 30.35
C LYS A 620 -12.67 1.66 31.73
N ALA A 621 -13.20 0.68 32.47
CA ALA A 621 -12.65 0.31 33.76
C ALA A 621 -11.20 -0.22 33.63
N LEU A 622 -10.94 -1.11 32.68
CA LEU A 622 -9.60 -1.66 32.40
C LEU A 622 -8.58 -0.58 32.01
N ARG A 623 -8.99 0.42 31.23
CA ARG A 623 -8.16 1.58 30.82
C ARG A 623 -7.62 2.40 31.98
N THR A 624 -8.14 2.26 33.20
CA THR A 624 -7.70 3.08 34.33
C THR A 624 -6.30 2.68 34.83
N ASN A 625 -5.96 1.39 34.72
CA ASN A 625 -4.78 0.83 35.41
C ASN A 625 -3.84 0.02 34.50
N VAL A 626 -4.24 -0.26 33.27
CA VAL A 626 -3.51 -1.13 32.33
C VAL A 626 -3.26 -0.37 31.03
N ASP A 627 -2.14 -0.65 30.37
CA ASP A 627 -1.83 -0.10 29.05
C ASP A 627 -2.83 -0.63 28.01
N VAL A 628 -3.36 0.28 27.19
CA VAL A 628 -4.36 -0.04 26.17
C VAL A 628 -3.91 0.46 24.81
N LEU A 629 -3.85 -0.46 23.85
CA LEU A 629 -3.59 -0.20 22.45
C LEU A 629 -4.84 -0.51 21.62
N SER A 630 -5.45 0.51 21.02
CA SER A 630 -6.63 0.33 20.15
C SER A 630 -6.22 0.39 18.68
N LEU A 631 -6.76 -0.51 17.86
CA LEU A 631 -6.55 -0.58 16.41
C LEU A 631 -7.87 -0.30 15.70
N SER A 632 -7.85 0.55 14.67
CA SER A 632 -9.04 0.81 13.84
C SER A 632 -8.66 0.98 12.37
N ALA A 633 -9.46 0.42 11.47
CA ALA A 633 -9.34 0.69 10.04
C ALA A 633 -9.73 2.14 9.67
N THR A 634 -10.74 2.68 10.35
CA THR A 634 -11.30 4.00 10.05
C THR A 634 -11.15 4.94 11.24
N PRO A 635 -10.58 6.15 11.06
CA PRO A 635 -10.59 7.14 12.10
C PRO A 635 -12.03 7.66 12.27
N ILE A 636 -12.66 7.32 13.39
CA ILE A 636 -14.02 7.78 13.70
C ILE A 636 -13.94 9.28 14.01
N PRO A 637 -14.80 10.15 13.42
CA PRO A 637 -14.70 11.61 13.56
C PRO A 637 -14.59 12.09 15.03
N ARG A 638 -15.34 11.46 15.94
CA ARG A 638 -15.30 11.78 17.38
C ARG A 638 -13.99 11.35 18.05
N THR A 639 -13.39 10.26 17.61
CA THR A 639 -12.11 9.77 18.13
C THR A 639 -10.94 10.56 17.55
N LEU A 640 -11.08 11.04 16.31
CA LEU A 640 -10.17 11.97 15.66
C LEU A 640 -10.20 13.35 16.35
N GLU A 641 -11.38 13.86 16.71
CA GLU A 641 -11.54 15.11 17.48
C GLU A 641 -10.84 15.03 18.86
N MET A 642 -10.90 13.87 19.53
CA MET A 642 -10.21 13.62 20.81
C MET A 642 -8.68 13.50 20.68
N ALA A 643 -8.20 12.97 19.55
CA ALA A 643 -6.78 12.93 19.24
C ALA A 643 -6.23 14.33 18.94
N VAL A 644 -7.00 15.13 18.21
CA VAL A 644 -6.64 16.51 17.82
C VAL A 644 -6.55 17.46 19.03
N THR A 645 -7.31 17.20 20.09
CA THR A 645 -7.22 17.98 21.35
C THR A 645 -6.04 17.58 22.26
N GLY A 646 -5.23 16.60 21.85
CA GLY A 646 -4.08 16.10 22.63
C GLY A 646 -4.47 15.28 23.86
N ILE A 647 -5.76 14.95 24.00
CA ILE A 647 -6.27 14.17 25.13
C ILE A 647 -5.95 12.70 24.93
N ARG A 648 -6.07 12.15 23.72
CA ARG A 648 -5.72 10.75 23.40
C ARG A 648 -4.54 10.71 22.42
N GLU A 649 -3.54 9.89 22.71
CA GLU A 649 -2.43 9.71 21.77
C GLU A 649 -2.89 8.92 20.55
N MET A 650 -2.64 9.44 19.35
CA MET A 650 -3.05 8.84 18.09
C MET A 650 -1.90 8.82 17.10
N SER A 651 -1.73 7.65 16.49
CA SER A 651 -0.81 7.41 15.38
C SER A 651 -1.61 7.00 14.16
N THR A 652 -1.27 7.58 13.01
CA THR A 652 -1.93 7.30 11.73
C THR A 652 -0.95 6.60 10.79
N LEU A 653 -1.33 5.42 10.33
CA LEU A 653 -0.69 4.71 9.22
C LEU A 653 -1.45 5.11 7.95
N ALA A 654 -0.78 5.86 7.08
CA ALA A 654 -1.34 6.39 5.84
C ALA A 654 -0.64 5.83 4.59
N THR A 655 0.55 5.27 4.77
CA THR A 655 1.38 4.75 3.69
C THR A 655 1.05 3.27 3.48
N PRO A 656 0.54 2.88 2.31
CA PRO A 656 0.43 1.45 1.99
C PRO A 656 1.84 0.83 1.89
N PRO A 657 2.01 -0.45 2.24
CA PRO A 657 3.23 -1.19 1.91
C PRO A 657 3.48 -1.20 0.40
N GLU A 658 4.75 -1.20 -0.03
CA GLU A 658 5.15 -1.01 -1.44
C GLU A 658 4.54 -2.03 -2.42
N ASP A 659 4.27 -3.27 -1.98
CA ASP A 659 3.67 -4.32 -2.84
C ASP A 659 2.16 -4.10 -3.10
N ARG A 660 1.53 -3.10 -2.46
CA ARG A 660 0.11 -2.80 -2.65
C ARG A 660 -0.06 -1.78 -3.78
N LEU A 661 -0.22 -2.28 -4.99
CA LEU A 661 -0.68 -1.47 -6.11
C LEU A 661 -2.11 -0.94 -5.84
N PRO A 662 -2.42 0.30 -6.25
CA PRO A 662 -3.78 0.82 -6.19
C PRO A 662 -4.76 -0.12 -6.92
N VAL A 663 -5.94 -0.33 -6.35
CA VAL A 663 -6.97 -1.14 -6.98
C VAL A 663 -7.57 -0.35 -8.16
N LEU A 664 -7.34 -0.83 -9.38
CA LEU A 664 -7.99 -0.29 -10.57
C LEU A 664 -9.50 -0.43 -10.43
N THR A 665 -10.21 0.71 -10.43
CA THR A 665 -11.64 0.77 -10.14
C THR A 665 -12.42 1.19 -11.37
N TYR A 666 -13.24 0.28 -11.89
CA TYR A 666 -14.11 0.54 -13.03
C TYR A 666 -15.53 0.86 -12.55
N VAL A 667 -16.10 1.96 -13.04
CA VAL A 667 -17.48 2.37 -12.75
C VAL A 667 -18.25 2.41 -14.05
N GLY A 668 -19.31 1.61 -14.16
CA GLY A 668 -20.11 1.49 -15.38
C GLY A 668 -21.45 0.80 -15.15
N ALA A 669 -22.21 0.64 -16.24
CA ALA A 669 -23.42 -0.17 -16.22
C ALA A 669 -23.09 -1.65 -16.00
N TYR A 670 -24.03 -2.40 -15.42
CA TYR A 670 -23.84 -3.84 -15.23
C TYR A 670 -23.98 -4.56 -16.59
N GLU A 671 -22.92 -5.23 -17.02
CA GLU A 671 -22.88 -6.05 -18.23
C GLU A 671 -22.37 -7.46 -17.91
N ASP A 672 -23.16 -8.48 -18.21
CA ASP A 672 -22.82 -9.89 -17.90
C ASP A 672 -21.49 -10.33 -18.54
N ALA A 673 -21.19 -9.83 -19.74
CA ALA A 673 -19.95 -10.14 -20.45
C ALA A 673 -18.72 -9.59 -19.70
N GLN A 674 -18.78 -8.34 -19.23
CA GLN A 674 -17.69 -7.71 -18.48
C GLN A 674 -17.46 -8.39 -17.13
N VAL A 675 -18.56 -8.71 -16.41
CA VAL A 675 -18.49 -9.43 -15.14
C VAL A 675 -17.87 -10.82 -15.32
N THR A 676 -18.28 -11.54 -16.37
CA THR A 676 -17.71 -12.86 -16.69
C THR A 676 -16.21 -12.77 -17.01
N ALA A 677 -15.81 -11.78 -17.81
CA ALA A 677 -14.41 -11.57 -18.16
C ALA A 677 -13.56 -11.22 -16.92
N ALA A 678 -14.06 -10.35 -16.03
CA ALA A 678 -13.40 -10.00 -14.78
C ALA A 678 -13.22 -11.22 -13.85
N ILE A 679 -14.26 -12.05 -13.72
CA ILE A 679 -14.19 -13.28 -12.92
C ILE A 679 -13.16 -14.26 -13.51
N ARG A 680 -13.19 -14.49 -14.83
CA ARG A 680 -12.24 -15.39 -15.50
C ARG A 680 -10.81 -14.90 -15.37
N ARG A 681 -10.57 -13.61 -15.55
CA ARG A 681 -9.24 -12.98 -15.37
C ARG A 681 -8.67 -13.25 -13.98
N GLU A 682 -9.50 -13.15 -12.94
CA GLU A 682 -9.08 -13.43 -11.57
C GLU A 682 -8.77 -14.93 -11.36
N LEU A 683 -9.63 -15.81 -11.89
CA LEU A 683 -9.45 -17.26 -11.78
C LEU A 683 -8.22 -17.78 -12.54
N LEU A 684 -7.86 -17.16 -13.68
CA LEU A 684 -6.69 -17.52 -14.48
C LEU A 684 -5.38 -17.29 -13.75
N ARG A 685 -5.31 -16.25 -12.91
CA ARG A 685 -4.18 -16.03 -12.00
C ARG A 685 -4.28 -16.81 -10.69
N GLY A 686 -5.24 -17.73 -10.57
CA GLY A 686 -5.50 -18.51 -9.35
C GLY A 686 -6.08 -17.70 -8.19
N GLY A 687 -6.58 -16.49 -8.45
CA GLY A 687 -7.15 -15.60 -7.46
C GLY A 687 -8.59 -15.95 -7.07
N GLN A 688 -9.12 -15.22 -6.09
CA GLN A 688 -10.50 -15.37 -5.60
C GLN A 688 -11.30 -14.10 -5.88
N VAL A 689 -12.59 -14.25 -6.20
CA VAL A 689 -13.48 -13.10 -6.50
C VAL A 689 -14.47 -12.88 -5.36
N PHE A 690 -14.57 -11.64 -4.89
CA PHE A 690 -15.67 -11.21 -4.03
C PHE A 690 -16.81 -10.64 -4.89
N TYR A 691 -17.94 -11.36 -4.93
CA TYR A 691 -19.17 -10.87 -5.57
C TYR A 691 -20.16 -10.40 -4.49
N VAL A 692 -20.35 -9.09 -4.37
CA VAL A 692 -21.22 -8.50 -3.34
C VAL A 692 -22.65 -8.39 -3.87
N HIS A 693 -23.59 -9.07 -3.23
CA HIS A 693 -25.01 -9.00 -3.51
C HIS A 693 -25.76 -8.58 -2.26
N ASN A 694 -26.37 -7.38 -2.25
CA ASN A 694 -26.96 -6.78 -1.04
C ASN A 694 -28.48 -7.03 -0.85
N ARG A 695 -29.05 -8.04 -1.50
CA ARG A 695 -30.48 -8.41 -1.31
C ARG A 695 -30.68 -9.43 -0.20
#